data_AF-A0AB37UFK6-F1
#
_entry.id   AF-A0AB37UFK6-F1
#
_cell.length_a   1.000
_cell.length_b   1.000
_cell.length_c   1.000
_cell.angle_alpha   90.00
_cell.angle_beta   90.00
_cell.angle_gamma   90.00
#
_symmetry.space_group_name_H-M   'P 1'
#
loop_
_entity.id
_entity.type
_entity.pdbx_description
1 polymer ?
#
loop_
_entity_poly.entity_id
_entity_poly.type
_entity_poly.pdbx_seq_one_letter_code
_entity_poly.pdbx_strand_id
1 'polypeptide(L)'
;MNPLSNDVLSQPISRRTLFKLCGIGAVGGVVGYTRFSKPQPTVYQPDRLDLPRSLTQSKSVVVVGGGLAGLACAYELSQRGFAVTLLERSPQLGGKIASWQVEAAGETFMMEHGFHGFFPQYYNLKSIVAELEIQDNFRSLNSYAVLYRGEKYQPEVFRPSHSAFPWNIVDLAIASPNRLKWGINLTKWEHWQVFRAITGFQTQKTFQRLDHLSVAEWVERSFPHGLYDLYFLPFAKSSLNAPDLMSVGELMQFFHFYFFGNPEGLAFNGTRYDMGTSLVQPIASAIARNGGKIVTGANVTAIQTQNGKISSLSYSQGEGEDAPFWVTGVGDKGDKGDKGDKGEISYYGAADRMYAVSPENKAAISLTCTHQGCTVQLAEDGKFHCPCHGAVYDRQGKVLKGPAQRDLPRFQVVKQQEDRLQLVGSRESLNNQLPTTNYQLPITNYQLPIQADYYIFATDVPGVQQLFTLVAGEVSQQVRSQVEKLSIADPFAVCRFWFDRDFDWQHSNFTSLSGYQLTDSITLYHRIQEPYIDWANKTGGSVVELHAYCYKEKEFPNQQALLTTFEQELYEIVPQLQQAKMLHRELVNQKNFSGYPPNSYSDRPETSTEIPNLIFAGDWVKMPFPCGLMERAVSSGLLAANEILHREGLQRRSLFSVNPEGMLKI
;
A
#
# COMPACT_ATOMS: atom_id res chain seq x y z
N MET A 1 -19.39 38.39 -78.96
CA MET A 1 -19.26 36.97 -79.34
C MET A 1 -18.12 36.35 -78.56
N ASN A 2 -18.40 35.57 -77.51
CA ASN A 2 -18.01 34.15 -77.40
C ASN A 2 -18.45 33.60 -76.04
N PRO A 3 -18.97 32.36 -75.99
CA PRO A 3 -19.62 31.78 -74.83
C PRO A 3 -18.62 31.20 -73.83
N LEU A 4 -19.01 31.23 -72.55
CA LEU A 4 -18.39 30.46 -71.47
C LEU A 4 -18.56 28.96 -71.76
N SER A 5 -17.45 28.27 -72.03
CA SER A 5 -17.39 26.81 -72.07
C SER A 5 -17.28 26.26 -70.64
N ASN A 6 -18.32 25.53 -70.23
CA ASN A 6 -18.23 24.50 -69.20
C ASN A 6 -17.21 23.45 -69.67
N ASP A 7 -16.06 23.34 -69.01
CA ASP A 7 -15.26 22.11 -68.93
C ASP A 7 -14.16 22.27 -67.87
N VAL A 8 -14.58 22.30 -66.60
CA VAL A 8 -13.70 21.97 -65.50
C VAL A 8 -14.44 20.93 -64.68
N LEU A 9 -14.41 19.66 -65.09
CA LEU A 9 -14.66 18.51 -64.24
C LEU A 9 -14.28 17.21 -64.98
N SER A 10 -13.59 16.32 -64.26
CA SER A 10 -13.09 14.99 -64.67
C SER A 10 -11.83 14.92 -65.56
N GLN A 11 -10.68 15.28 -64.99
CA GLN A 11 -9.47 14.52 -65.39
C GLN A 11 -9.57 13.10 -64.80
N PRO A 12 -9.40 12.04 -65.60
CA PRO A 12 -9.44 10.68 -65.10
C PRO A 12 -8.25 10.45 -64.16
N ILE A 13 -8.55 10.18 -62.89
CA ILE A 13 -7.54 9.80 -61.90
C ILE A 13 -6.80 8.57 -62.43
N SER A 14 -5.51 8.69 -62.70
CA SER A 14 -4.72 7.58 -63.23
C SER A 14 -4.78 6.39 -62.26
N ARG A 15 -4.77 5.15 -62.77
CA ARG A 15 -4.75 3.93 -61.93
C ARG A 15 -3.62 3.99 -60.89
N ARG A 16 -2.47 4.57 -61.24
CA ARG A 16 -1.32 4.78 -60.33
C ARG A 16 -1.62 5.78 -59.21
N THR A 17 -2.35 6.85 -59.49
CA THR A 17 -2.81 7.82 -58.49
C THR A 17 -3.87 7.20 -57.58
N LEU A 18 -4.79 6.41 -58.13
CA LEU A 18 -5.78 5.65 -57.36
C LEU A 18 -5.12 4.62 -56.44
N PHE A 19 -4.12 3.85 -56.92
CA PHE A 19 -3.35 2.93 -56.06
C PHE A 19 -2.54 3.65 -54.98
N LYS A 20 -1.98 4.83 -55.26
CA LYS A 20 -1.31 5.66 -54.23
C LYS A 20 -2.31 6.18 -53.20
N LEU A 21 -3.48 6.65 -53.62
CA LEU A 21 -4.54 7.12 -52.71
C LEU A 21 -5.11 5.97 -51.87
N CYS A 22 -5.36 4.80 -52.47
CA CYS A 22 -5.78 3.60 -51.75
C CYS A 22 -4.68 3.08 -50.82
N GLY A 23 -3.41 3.17 -51.22
CA GLY A 23 -2.27 2.80 -50.38
C GLY A 23 -2.08 3.73 -49.18
N ILE A 24 -2.19 5.04 -49.39
CA ILE A 24 -2.16 6.06 -48.32
C ILE A 24 -3.39 5.91 -47.41
N GLY A 25 -4.57 5.67 -47.98
CA GLY A 25 -5.80 5.41 -47.23
C GLY A 25 -5.75 4.11 -46.42
N ALA A 26 -5.15 3.05 -46.96
CA ALA A 26 -4.96 1.79 -46.26
C ALA A 26 -3.91 1.91 -45.13
N VAL A 27 -2.78 2.58 -45.38
CA VAL A 27 -1.79 2.88 -44.34
C VAL A 27 -2.39 3.77 -43.26
N GLY A 28 -3.12 4.82 -43.64
CA GLY A 28 -3.83 5.70 -42.70
C GLY A 28 -4.89 4.95 -41.88
N GLY A 29 -5.63 4.03 -42.52
CA GLY A 29 -6.61 3.16 -41.85
C GLY A 29 -5.96 2.20 -40.85
N VAL A 30 -4.83 1.57 -41.21
CA VAL A 30 -4.07 0.67 -40.31
C VAL A 30 -3.44 1.45 -39.16
N VAL A 31 -2.83 2.60 -39.41
CA VAL A 31 -2.28 3.47 -38.36
C VAL A 31 -3.39 3.97 -37.43
N GLY A 32 -4.52 4.41 -37.98
CA GLY A 32 -5.69 4.82 -37.19
C GLY A 32 -6.23 3.67 -36.34
N TYR A 33 -6.41 2.48 -36.93
CA TYR A 33 -6.88 1.30 -36.21
C TYR A 33 -5.92 0.90 -35.08
N THR A 34 -4.62 0.81 -35.35
CA THR A 34 -3.60 0.44 -34.34
C THR A 34 -3.44 1.49 -33.25
N ARG A 35 -3.71 2.77 -33.55
CA ARG A 35 -3.66 3.86 -32.57
C ARG A 35 -4.83 3.83 -31.60
N PHE A 36 -6.03 3.52 -32.05
CA PHE A 36 -7.23 3.65 -31.23
C PHE A 36 -7.82 2.32 -30.74
N SER A 37 -7.37 1.17 -31.28
CA SER A 37 -7.79 -0.15 -30.81
C SER A 37 -6.96 -0.59 -29.61
N LYS A 38 -7.50 -0.39 -28.40
CA LYS A 38 -6.83 -0.76 -27.15
C LYS A 38 -6.88 -2.27 -26.91
N PRO A 39 -5.78 -2.91 -26.47
CA PRO A 39 -5.82 -4.31 -26.04
C PRO A 39 -6.78 -4.45 -24.85
N GLN A 40 -7.52 -5.55 -24.80
CA GLN A 40 -8.34 -5.88 -23.64
C GLN A 40 -7.44 -6.34 -22.48
N PRO A 41 -7.85 -6.12 -21.22
CA PRO A 41 -7.16 -6.68 -20.07
C PRO A 41 -7.00 -8.21 -20.19
N THR A 42 -5.84 -8.72 -19.79
CA THR A 42 -5.54 -10.16 -19.81
C THR A 42 -6.14 -10.83 -18.58
N VAL A 43 -6.81 -11.96 -18.78
CA VAL A 43 -7.27 -12.83 -17.68
C VAL A 43 -6.07 -13.65 -17.18
N TYR A 44 -5.72 -13.49 -15.91
CA TYR A 44 -4.54 -14.14 -15.32
C TYR A 44 -4.71 -15.66 -15.16
N GLN A 45 -5.89 -16.11 -14.71
CA GLN A 45 -6.20 -17.53 -14.50
C GLN A 45 -7.64 -17.84 -14.91
N PRO A 46 -7.91 -18.15 -16.19
CA PRO A 46 -9.25 -18.51 -16.64
C PRO A 46 -9.61 -19.93 -16.19
N ASP A 47 -10.88 -20.12 -15.86
CA ASP A 47 -11.48 -21.45 -15.82
C ASP A 47 -11.79 -21.95 -17.23
N ARG A 48 -11.65 -23.26 -17.42
CA ARG A 48 -11.97 -23.94 -18.70
C ARG A 48 -13.26 -24.75 -18.63
N LEU A 49 -13.82 -24.88 -17.43
CA LEU A 49 -15.02 -25.65 -17.14
C LEU A 49 -16.06 -24.72 -16.52
N ASP A 50 -17.33 -25.01 -16.78
CA ASP A 50 -18.46 -24.39 -16.11
C ASP A 50 -18.65 -25.09 -14.76
N LEU A 51 -18.32 -24.39 -13.67
CA LEU A 51 -18.30 -24.93 -12.31
C LEU A 51 -19.38 -24.25 -11.46
N PRO A 52 -19.92 -24.92 -10.42
CA PRO A 52 -20.85 -24.28 -9.50
C PRO A 52 -20.21 -23.03 -8.86
N ARG A 53 -21.02 -21.98 -8.68
CA ARG A 53 -20.53 -20.71 -8.11
C ARG A 53 -20.48 -20.70 -6.59
N SER A 54 -21.30 -21.49 -5.92
CA SER A 54 -21.47 -21.47 -4.47
C SER A 54 -21.36 -22.87 -3.89
N LEU A 55 -20.97 -22.95 -2.62
CA LEU A 55 -20.88 -24.21 -1.89
C LEU A 55 -22.24 -24.89 -1.73
N THR A 56 -22.25 -26.21 -1.84
CA THR A 56 -23.39 -27.06 -1.44
C THR A 56 -23.30 -27.53 0.01
N GLN A 57 -22.09 -27.56 0.59
CA GLN A 57 -21.82 -27.90 1.98
C GLN A 57 -21.07 -26.76 2.65
N SER A 58 -21.52 -26.35 3.83
CA SER A 58 -20.91 -25.22 4.56
C SER A 58 -19.45 -25.54 4.93
N LYS A 59 -18.55 -24.64 4.57
CA LYS A 59 -17.12 -24.66 4.92
C LYS A 59 -16.75 -23.38 5.68
N SER A 60 -15.93 -23.49 6.71
CA SER A 60 -15.51 -22.33 7.51
C SER A 60 -14.12 -21.84 7.14
N VAL A 61 -13.95 -20.52 7.16
CA VAL A 61 -12.67 -19.86 6.83
C VAL A 61 -12.35 -18.80 7.87
N VAL A 62 -11.13 -18.84 8.41
CA VAL A 62 -10.60 -17.77 9.26
C VAL A 62 -9.63 -16.91 8.45
N VAL A 63 -9.88 -15.60 8.40
CA VAL A 63 -9.00 -14.63 7.73
C VAL A 63 -8.32 -13.78 8.80
N VAL A 64 -6.98 -13.80 8.85
CA VAL A 64 -6.19 -13.02 9.80
C VAL A 64 -5.63 -11.79 9.09
N GLY A 65 -6.11 -10.60 9.46
CA GLY A 65 -5.77 -9.32 8.85
C GLY A 65 -6.96 -8.69 8.12
N GLY A 66 -7.36 -7.50 8.53
CA GLY A 66 -8.45 -6.66 8.01
C GLY A 66 -7.98 -5.54 7.08
N GLY A 67 -6.81 -5.68 6.45
CA GLY A 67 -6.38 -4.85 5.33
C GLY A 67 -7.10 -5.22 4.02
N LEU A 68 -6.80 -4.51 2.92
CA LEU A 68 -7.45 -4.72 1.62
C LEU A 68 -7.40 -6.19 1.12
N ALA A 69 -6.28 -6.89 1.33
CA ALA A 69 -6.14 -8.29 0.93
C ALA A 69 -7.12 -9.20 1.70
N GLY A 70 -7.19 -9.06 3.03
CA GLY A 70 -8.09 -9.85 3.86
C GLY A 70 -9.56 -9.49 3.62
N LEU A 71 -9.87 -8.20 3.47
CA LEU A 71 -11.22 -7.72 3.14
C LEU A 71 -11.70 -8.24 1.78
N ALA A 72 -10.85 -8.19 0.74
CA ALA A 72 -11.21 -8.72 -0.58
C ALA A 72 -11.43 -10.24 -0.55
N CYS A 73 -10.57 -10.99 0.16
CA CYS A 73 -10.71 -12.43 0.33
C CYS A 73 -12.01 -12.79 1.07
N ALA A 74 -12.26 -12.14 2.22
CA ALA A 74 -13.46 -12.35 3.02
C ALA A 74 -14.74 -11.98 2.26
N TYR A 75 -14.71 -10.87 1.50
CA TYR A 75 -15.82 -10.45 0.66
C TYR A 75 -16.14 -11.50 -0.40
N GLU A 76 -15.15 -11.95 -1.18
CA GLU A 76 -15.36 -12.99 -2.19
C GLU A 76 -15.88 -14.28 -1.55
N LEU A 77 -15.24 -14.81 -0.51
CA LEU A 77 -15.66 -16.09 0.10
C LEU A 77 -17.04 -16.01 0.77
N SER A 78 -17.39 -14.87 1.39
CA SER A 78 -18.73 -14.69 1.99
C SER A 78 -19.84 -14.74 0.94
N GLN A 79 -19.63 -14.16 -0.24
CA GLN A 79 -20.58 -14.23 -1.36
C GLN A 79 -20.76 -15.66 -1.89
N ARG A 80 -19.77 -16.52 -1.66
CA ARG A 80 -19.70 -17.89 -2.17
C ARG A 80 -20.29 -18.92 -1.21
N GLY A 81 -20.80 -18.47 -0.06
CA GLY A 81 -21.46 -19.30 0.95
C GLY A 81 -20.53 -19.89 2.00
N PHE A 82 -19.27 -19.43 2.09
CA PHE A 82 -18.36 -19.84 3.16
C PHE A 82 -18.71 -19.12 4.48
N ALA A 83 -18.59 -19.82 5.60
CA ALA A 83 -18.68 -19.24 6.94
C ALA A 83 -17.38 -18.53 7.30
N VAL A 84 -17.29 -17.23 6.96
CA VAL A 84 -16.07 -16.43 7.13
C VAL A 84 -16.00 -15.78 8.51
N THR A 85 -14.87 -15.90 9.20
CA THR A 85 -14.50 -15.08 10.37
C THR A 85 -13.21 -14.31 10.07
N LEU A 86 -13.29 -13.00 9.98
CA LEU A 86 -12.14 -12.11 9.83
C LEU A 86 -11.70 -11.59 11.20
N LEU A 87 -10.41 -11.73 11.52
CA LEU A 87 -9.77 -11.23 12.73
C LEU A 87 -8.83 -10.08 12.37
N GLU A 88 -9.06 -8.90 12.91
CA GLU A 88 -8.20 -7.72 12.78
C GLU A 88 -7.66 -7.31 14.15
N ARG A 89 -6.33 -7.11 14.23
CA ARG A 89 -5.65 -6.72 15.47
C ARG A 89 -6.05 -5.33 15.93
N SER A 90 -6.12 -4.39 15.01
CA SER A 90 -6.46 -2.99 15.24
C SER A 90 -7.95 -2.83 15.58
N PRO A 91 -8.34 -1.77 16.31
CA PRO A 91 -9.74 -1.36 16.39
C PRO A 91 -10.31 -0.88 15.04
N GLN A 92 -9.47 -0.48 14.09
CA GLN A 92 -9.89 -0.06 12.74
C GLN A 92 -9.53 -1.09 11.67
N LEU A 93 -10.42 -1.22 10.68
CA LEU A 93 -10.16 -1.96 9.44
C LEU A 93 -9.41 -1.10 8.41
N GLY A 94 -8.89 -1.74 7.37
CA GLY A 94 -8.23 -1.09 6.23
C GLY A 94 -6.71 -1.21 6.25
N GLY A 95 -6.10 -1.50 7.40
CA GLY A 95 -4.64 -1.62 7.53
C GLY A 95 -3.93 -0.35 7.02
N LYS A 96 -3.14 -0.48 5.96
CA LYS A 96 -2.40 0.64 5.35
C LYS A 96 -3.26 1.70 4.67
N ILE A 97 -4.57 1.47 4.54
CA ILE A 97 -5.54 2.47 4.08
C ILE A 97 -6.54 2.86 5.19
N ALA A 98 -6.26 2.52 6.44
CA ALA A 98 -7.12 2.88 7.56
C ALA A 98 -7.18 4.39 7.75
N SER A 99 -8.32 4.84 8.27
CA SER A 99 -8.59 6.25 8.56
C SER A 99 -8.98 6.41 10.04
N TRP A 100 -8.63 7.55 10.64
CA TRP A 100 -8.91 7.85 12.05
C TRP A 100 -9.20 9.33 12.25
N GLN A 101 -9.83 9.69 13.37
CA GLN A 101 -10.18 11.07 13.67
C GLN A 101 -8.99 11.85 14.25
N VAL A 102 -8.87 13.11 13.85
CA VAL A 102 -7.94 14.10 14.40
C VAL A 102 -8.66 15.43 14.63
N GLU A 103 -8.26 16.15 15.67
CA GLU A 103 -8.72 17.52 15.93
C GLU A 103 -7.70 18.50 15.31
N ALA A 104 -8.14 19.28 14.33
CA ALA A 104 -7.28 20.22 13.61
C ALA A 104 -8.04 21.51 13.30
N ALA A 105 -7.40 22.67 13.48
CA ALA A 105 -7.98 23.97 13.16
C ALA A 105 -9.39 24.23 13.75
N GLY A 106 -9.68 23.65 14.92
CA GLY A 106 -10.97 23.81 15.63
C GLY A 106 -12.11 22.90 15.15
N GLU A 107 -11.83 21.93 14.28
CA GLU A 107 -12.81 20.94 13.80
C GLU A 107 -12.21 19.52 13.79
N THR A 108 -13.09 18.51 13.72
CA THR A 108 -12.70 17.10 13.63
C THR A 108 -12.58 16.69 12.15
N PHE A 109 -11.44 16.11 11.77
CA PHE A 109 -11.18 15.59 10.43
C PHE A 109 -10.85 14.10 10.45
N MET A 110 -11.01 13.43 9.31
CA MET A 110 -10.47 12.10 9.09
C MET A 110 -9.06 12.18 8.50
N MET A 111 -8.09 11.67 9.24
CA MET A 111 -6.71 11.46 8.82
C MET A 111 -6.55 10.05 8.23
N GLU A 112 -5.56 9.90 7.37
CA GLU A 112 -5.24 8.66 6.66
C GLU A 112 -3.72 8.49 6.66
N HIS A 113 -3.24 7.30 6.29
CA HIS A 113 -1.79 7.07 6.12
C HIS A 113 -1.17 7.91 5.00
N GLY A 114 -1.99 8.41 4.07
CA GLY A 114 -1.56 9.27 2.98
C GLY A 114 -2.61 9.27 1.87
N PHE A 115 -2.32 10.03 0.82
CA PHE A 115 -3.16 10.06 -0.36
C PHE A 115 -3.06 8.77 -1.18
N HIS A 116 -4.20 8.24 -1.62
CA HIS A 116 -4.28 6.99 -2.39
C HIS A 116 -4.96 7.23 -3.75
N GLY A 117 -4.22 7.00 -4.84
CA GLY A 117 -4.72 7.14 -6.22
C GLY A 117 -5.38 5.86 -6.74
N PHE A 118 -6.52 6.01 -7.43
CA PHE A 118 -7.28 4.92 -8.08
C PHE A 118 -7.06 4.94 -9.59
N PHE A 119 -6.07 4.18 -10.04
CA PHE A 119 -5.65 4.18 -11.44
C PHE A 119 -6.62 3.39 -12.34
N PRO A 120 -6.67 3.68 -13.65
CA PRO A 120 -7.50 2.96 -14.60
C PRO A 120 -7.29 1.44 -14.60
N GLN A 121 -6.05 1.00 -14.36
CA GLN A 121 -5.59 -0.38 -14.44
C GLN A 121 -5.90 -1.20 -13.18
N TYR A 122 -6.53 -0.61 -12.17
CA TYR A 122 -6.95 -1.28 -10.94
C TYR A 122 -8.21 -2.12 -11.19
N TYR A 123 -8.15 -3.04 -12.16
CA TYR A 123 -9.32 -3.75 -12.68
C TYR A 123 -10.02 -4.56 -11.58
N ASN A 124 -9.26 -5.21 -10.71
CA ASN A 124 -9.82 -6.07 -9.68
C ASN A 124 -10.42 -5.24 -8.55
N LEU A 125 -9.74 -4.19 -8.08
CA LEU A 125 -10.33 -3.27 -7.10
C LEU A 125 -11.57 -2.56 -7.66
N LYS A 126 -11.53 -2.09 -8.91
CA LYS A 126 -12.69 -1.45 -9.56
C LYS A 126 -13.86 -2.40 -9.73
N SER A 127 -13.62 -3.69 -9.94
CA SER A 127 -14.70 -4.67 -10.00
C SER A 127 -15.45 -4.78 -8.67
N ILE A 128 -14.75 -4.76 -7.52
CA ILE A 128 -15.39 -4.70 -6.20
C ILE A 128 -16.16 -3.39 -6.02
N VAL A 129 -15.56 -2.25 -6.40
CA VAL A 129 -16.22 -0.94 -6.35
C VAL A 129 -17.52 -0.94 -7.18
N ALA A 130 -17.51 -1.59 -8.35
CA ALA A 130 -18.67 -1.70 -9.21
C ALA A 130 -19.76 -2.62 -8.64
N GLU A 131 -19.38 -3.78 -8.09
CA GLU A 131 -20.29 -4.72 -7.44
C GLU A 131 -20.97 -4.14 -6.19
N LEU A 132 -20.27 -3.28 -5.46
CA LEU A 132 -20.79 -2.59 -4.28
C LEU A 132 -21.57 -1.30 -4.62
N GLU A 133 -21.60 -0.90 -5.89
CA GLU A 133 -22.26 0.33 -6.35
C GLU A 133 -21.76 1.61 -5.64
N ILE A 134 -20.45 1.69 -5.37
CA ILE A 134 -19.81 2.81 -4.64
C ILE A 134 -18.96 3.72 -5.54
N GLN A 135 -19.20 3.72 -6.85
CA GLN A 135 -18.46 4.53 -7.82
C GLN A 135 -18.51 6.03 -7.50
N ASP A 136 -19.65 6.49 -6.95
CA ASP A 136 -19.89 7.90 -6.60
C ASP A 136 -19.01 8.39 -5.43
N ASN A 137 -18.32 7.49 -4.73
CA ASN A 137 -17.33 7.85 -3.71
C ASN A 137 -15.99 8.30 -4.32
N PHE A 138 -15.80 8.18 -5.63
CA PHE A 138 -14.57 8.51 -6.33
C PHE A 138 -14.78 9.64 -7.33
N ARG A 139 -13.80 10.54 -7.46
CA ARG A 139 -13.82 11.63 -8.44
C ARG A 139 -12.54 11.64 -9.27
N SER A 140 -12.65 12.02 -10.54
CA SER A 140 -11.46 12.19 -11.38
C SER A 140 -10.63 13.38 -10.95
N LEU A 141 -9.30 13.22 -10.95
CA LEU A 141 -8.36 14.32 -10.72
C LEU A 141 -7.79 14.91 -12.02
N ASN A 142 -8.29 14.46 -13.19
CA ASN A 142 -8.02 14.94 -14.55
C ASN A 142 -6.57 14.85 -15.05
N SER A 143 -5.56 15.15 -14.25
CA SER A 143 -4.15 15.09 -14.63
C SER A 143 -3.25 14.78 -13.45
N TYR A 144 -2.04 14.33 -13.77
CA TYR A 144 -1.00 14.03 -12.80
C TYR A 144 0.30 14.71 -13.23
N ALA A 145 0.84 15.60 -12.40
CA ALA A 145 2.04 16.35 -12.68
C ALA A 145 3.24 15.84 -11.88
N VAL A 146 4.43 16.01 -12.46
CA VAL A 146 5.72 15.82 -11.78
C VAL A 146 6.50 17.12 -11.88
N LEU A 147 6.90 17.67 -10.74
CA LEU A 147 7.77 18.85 -10.64
C LEU A 147 9.16 18.43 -10.21
N TYR A 148 10.15 19.18 -10.68
CA TYR A 148 11.55 18.94 -10.41
C TYR A 148 12.11 20.16 -9.67
N ARG A 149 12.86 19.92 -8.61
CA ARG A 149 13.53 20.97 -7.86
C ARG A 149 14.57 21.67 -8.75
N GLY A 150 14.58 23.01 -8.71
CA GLY A 150 15.46 23.85 -9.53
C GLY A 150 15.03 23.92 -11.00
N GLU A 151 15.91 24.43 -11.86
CA GLU A 151 15.56 24.80 -13.25
C GLU A 151 16.01 23.77 -14.30
N LYS A 152 16.56 22.61 -13.87
CA LYS A 152 17.12 21.59 -14.78
C LYS A 152 16.05 21.03 -15.72
N TYR A 153 14.83 20.81 -15.24
CA TYR A 153 13.73 20.21 -15.98
C TYR A 153 12.46 21.05 -15.86
N GLN A 154 11.64 21.04 -16.91
CA GLN A 154 10.30 21.62 -16.85
C GLN A 154 9.30 20.60 -16.27
N PRO A 155 8.16 21.03 -15.72
CA PRO A 155 7.11 20.13 -15.28
C PRO A 155 6.68 19.12 -16.35
N GLU A 156 6.52 17.86 -15.97
CA GLU A 156 5.84 16.85 -16.78
C GLU A 156 4.37 16.77 -16.36
N VAL A 157 3.45 16.65 -17.33
CA VAL A 157 2.01 16.55 -17.05
C VAL A 157 1.41 15.39 -17.83
N PHE A 158 1.05 14.34 -17.09
CA PHE A 158 0.35 13.17 -17.60
C PHE A 158 -1.15 13.43 -17.65
N ARG A 159 -1.74 13.17 -18.81
CA ARG A 159 -3.17 13.29 -19.09
C ARG A 159 -3.74 11.93 -19.49
N PRO A 160 -5.08 11.75 -19.46
CA PRO A 160 -5.71 10.55 -20.00
C PRO A 160 -5.22 10.28 -21.42
N SER A 161 -4.83 9.03 -21.70
CA SER A 161 -4.41 8.61 -23.04
C SER A 161 -5.53 7.87 -23.74
N HIS A 162 -5.76 8.21 -25.00
CA HIS A 162 -6.66 7.48 -25.89
C HIS A 162 -5.91 6.58 -26.87
N SER A 163 -4.59 6.67 -26.91
CA SER A 163 -3.73 5.90 -27.81
C SER A 163 -3.35 4.56 -27.19
N ALA A 164 -3.39 3.48 -27.98
CA ALA A 164 -2.83 2.18 -27.64
C ALA A 164 -1.30 2.19 -27.77
N PHE A 165 -0.62 1.23 -27.13
CA PHE A 165 0.81 1.03 -27.35
C PHE A 165 1.11 0.64 -28.82
N PRO A 166 2.18 1.16 -29.45
CA PRO A 166 3.24 2.04 -28.92
C PRO A 166 2.92 3.55 -29.01
N TRP A 167 1.76 3.93 -29.55
CA TRP A 167 1.40 5.32 -29.80
C TRP A 167 1.26 6.16 -28.53
N ASN A 168 0.87 5.55 -27.40
CA ASN A 168 0.88 6.21 -26.09
C ASN A 168 2.28 6.71 -25.68
N ILE A 169 3.34 5.94 -25.94
CA ILE A 169 4.73 6.32 -25.66
C ILE A 169 5.20 7.40 -26.64
N VAL A 170 4.79 7.31 -27.91
CA VAL A 170 5.07 8.35 -28.91
C VAL A 170 4.42 9.67 -28.51
N ASP A 171 3.15 9.63 -28.07
CA ASP A 171 2.43 10.80 -27.60
C ASP A 171 3.08 11.41 -26.36
N LEU A 172 3.54 10.57 -25.42
CA LEU A 172 4.33 11.03 -24.28
C LEU A 172 5.64 11.72 -24.71
N ALA A 173 6.34 11.16 -25.70
CA ALA A 173 7.58 11.74 -26.22
C ALA A 173 7.36 13.10 -26.90
N ILE A 174 6.25 13.25 -27.64
CA ILE A 174 5.89 14.51 -28.31
C ILE A 174 5.44 15.56 -27.29
N ALA A 175 4.64 15.15 -26.30
CA ALA A 175 4.08 16.04 -25.29
C ALA A 175 5.12 16.51 -24.26
N SER A 176 6.16 15.71 -24.00
CA SER A 176 7.19 16.05 -23.00
C SER A 176 7.98 17.29 -23.43
N PRO A 177 8.02 18.35 -22.60
CA PRO A 177 8.91 19.49 -22.82
C PRO A 177 10.38 19.11 -22.63
N ASN A 178 10.67 18.01 -21.94
CA ASN A 178 12.02 17.54 -21.62
C ASN A 178 12.55 16.46 -22.56
N ARG A 179 11.87 16.15 -23.69
CA ARG A 179 12.25 15.06 -24.62
C ARG A 179 13.71 15.08 -25.11
N LEU A 180 14.30 16.27 -25.26
CA LEU A 180 15.71 16.43 -25.65
C LEU A 180 16.69 16.27 -24.48
N LYS A 181 16.20 16.25 -23.24
CA LYS A 181 16.98 16.10 -22.01
C LYS A 181 16.97 14.66 -21.46
N TRP A 182 16.34 13.71 -22.15
CA TRP A 182 16.32 12.29 -21.73
C TRP A 182 17.70 11.62 -21.69
N GLY A 183 18.69 12.21 -22.34
CA GLY A 183 20.07 11.71 -22.32
C GLY A 183 20.24 10.37 -23.05
N ILE A 184 19.33 10.01 -23.96
CA ILE A 184 19.42 8.78 -24.75
C ILE A 184 20.53 8.95 -25.79
N ASN A 185 21.54 8.08 -25.75
CA ASN A 185 22.59 7.97 -26.76
C ASN A 185 22.52 6.60 -27.44
N LEU A 186 22.05 6.59 -28.69
CA LEU A 186 21.89 5.36 -29.49
C LEU A 186 23.22 4.73 -29.94
N THR A 187 24.36 5.41 -29.76
CA THR A 187 25.68 4.81 -30.05
C THR A 187 26.19 3.98 -28.86
N LYS A 188 25.58 4.09 -27.68
CA LYS A 188 25.95 3.32 -26.48
C LYS A 188 25.15 2.02 -26.43
N TRP A 189 25.84 0.89 -26.34
CA TRP A 189 25.22 -0.42 -26.27
C TRP A 189 24.37 -0.60 -24.99
N GLU A 190 24.80 -0.01 -23.89
CA GLU A 190 24.12 -0.04 -22.60
C GLU A 190 22.73 0.61 -22.68
N HIS A 191 22.58 1.67 -23.47
CA HIS A 191 21.29 2.32 -23.69
C HIS A 191 20.35 1.41 -24.51
N TRP A 192 20.88 0.62 -25.45
CA TRP A 192 20.10 -0.41 -26.14
C TRP A 192 19.66 -1.54 -25.21
N GLN A 193 20.49 -1.91 -24.23
CA GLN A 193 20.10 -2.89 -23.20
C GLN A 193 18.96 -2.37 -22.33
N VAL A 194 18.99 -1.09 -21.95
CA VAL A 194 17.89 -0.43 -21.23
C VAL A 194 16.61 -0.44 -22.07
N PHE A 195 16.68 -0.03 -23.35
CA PHE A 195 15.52 -0.05 -24.25
C PHE A 195 14.93 -1.46 -24.38
N ARG A 196 15.78 -2.49 -24.53
CA ARG A 196 15.37 -3.89 -24.58
C ARG A 196 14.72 -4.34 -23.26
N ALA A 197 15.25 -3.94 -22.11
CA ALA A 197 14.69 -4.29 -20.82
C ALA A 197 13.28 -3.72 -20.64
N ILE A 198 13.07 -2.46 -21.03
CA ILE A 198 11.80 -1.76 -20.90
C ILE A 198 10.76 -2.30 -21.89
N THR A 199 11.12 -2.45 -23.17
CA THR A 199 10.15 -2.83 -24.22
C THR A 199 9.91 -4.33 -24.34
N GLY A 200 10.84 -5.15 -23.86
CA GLY A 200 10.78 -6.62 -23.88
C GLY A 200 10.49 -7.24 -22.52
N PHE A 201 9.78 -6.52 -21.64
CA PHE A 201 9.43 -7.04 -20.31
C PHE A 201 8.69 -8.38 -20.40
N GLN A 202 9.18 -9.40 -19.71
CA GLN A 202 8.48 -10.67 -19.52
C GLN A 202 8.73 -11.10 -18.09
N THR A 203 7.71 -11.10 -17.25
CA THR A 203 7.83 -11.29 -15.78
C THR A 203 8.95 -12.27 -15.40
N GLN A 204 8.83 -13.56 -15.73
CA GLN A 204 9.81 -14.57 -15.34
C GLN A 204 11.23 -14.30 -15.87
N LYS A 205 11.38 -13.94 -17.16
CA LYS A 205 12.71 -13.72 -17.77
C LYS A 205 13.35 -12.42 -17.28
N THR A 206 12.55 -11.39 -17.04
CA THR A 206 13.02 -10.12 -16.49
C THR A 206 13.58 -10.33 -15.10
N PHE A 207 12.83 -10.99 -14.21
CA PHE A 207 13.32 -11.30 -12.86
C PHE A 207 14.57 -12.19 -12.91
N GLN A 208 14.60 -13.25 -13.73
CA GLN A 208 15.81 -14.09 -13.90
C GLN A 208 17.06 -13.28 -14.32
N ARG A 209 16.87 -12.26 -15.17
CA ARG A 209 17.98 -11.46 -15.71
C ARG A 209 18.40 -10.31 -14.80
N LEU A 210 17.47 -9.67 -14.10
CA LEU A 210 17.69 -8.37 -13.47
C LEU A 210 17.41 -8.35 -11.96
N ASP A 211 16.84 -9.41 -11.38
CA ASP A 211 16.48 -9.41 -9.95
C ASP A 211 17.69 -9.33 -9.02
N HIS A 212 18.89 -9.67 -9.48
CA HIS A 212 20.12 -9.59 -8.68
C HIS A 212 20.72 -8.18 -8.58
N LEU A 213 20.15 -7.19 -9.27
CA LEU A 213 20.60 -5.79 -9.25
C LEU A 213 19.60 -4.92 -8.50
N SER A 214 20.10 -3.99 -7.72
CA SER A 214 19.30 -2.83 -7.27
C SER A 214 19.10 -1.83 -8.42
N VAL A 215 18.06 -1.00 -8.31
CA VAL A 215 17.82 0.08 -9.28
C VAL A 215 19.00 1.05 -9.33
N ALA A 216 19.57 1.43 -8.17
CA ALA A 216 20.73 2.31 -8.10
C ALA A 216 21.94 1.73 -8.86
N GLU A 217 22.29 0.46 -8.60
CA GLU A 217 23.39 -0.23 -9.31
C GLU A 217 23.15 -0.32 -10.82
N TRP A 218 21.90 -0.49 -11.25
CA TRP A 218 21.58 -0.54 -12.68
C TRP A 218 21.70 0.82 -13.36
N VAL A 219 21.34 1.89 -12.65
CA VAL A 219 21.42 3.26 -13.15
C VAL A 219 22.87 3.72 -13.33
N GLU A 220 23.75 3.35 -12.39
CA GLU A 220 25.19 3.67 -12.44
C GLU A 220 25.90 3.09 -13.67
N ARG A 221 25.41 1.96 -14.23
CA ARG A 221 26.03 1.24 -15.37
C ARG A 221 25.72 1.86 -16.74
N SER A 222 25.58 3.18 -16.83
CA SER A 222 25.24 3.95 -18.05
C SER A 222 23.76 3.92 -18.46
N PHE A 223 22.84 3.98 -17.49
CA PHE A 223 21.43 4.27 -17.81
C PHE A 223 21.29 5.72 -18.34
N PRO A 224 20.35 6.01 -19.27
CA PRO A 224 20.06 7.37 -19.69
C PRO A 224 19.59 8.23 -18.50
N HIS A 225 20.50 9.03 -17.90
CA HIS A 225 20.25 9.70 -16.62
C HIS A 225 19.07 10.67 -16.68
N GLY A 226 18.86 11.35 -17.80
CA GLY A 226 17.69 12.22 -17.96
C GLY A 226 16.38 11.44 -17.89
N LEU A 227 16.31 10.27 -18.53
CA LEU A 227 15.16 9.38 -18.44
C LEU A 227 14.96 8.87 -17.00
N TYR A 228 16.05 8.59 -16.29
CA TYR A 228 15.99 8.19 -14.89
C TYR A 228 15.41 9.31 -14.01
N ASP A 229 16.01 10.50 -14.04
CA ASP A 229 15.60 11.65 -13.24
C ASP A 229 14.12 12.01 -13.49
N LEU A 230 13.69 11.99 -14.75
CA LEU A 230 12.38 12.46 -15.17
C LEU A 230 11.27 11.44 -14.89
N TYR A 231 11.53 10.15 -15.14
CA TYR A 231 10.49 9.11 -15.08
C TYR A 231 10.82 8.01 -14.07
N PHE A 232 12.01 7.41 -14.09
CA PHE A 232 12.24 6.23 -13.23
C PHE A 232 12.33 6.57 -11.75
N LEU A 233 13.03 7.63 -11.37
CA LEU A 233 13.24 7.98 -9.97
C LEU A 233 11.93 8.34 -9.23
N PRO A 234 11.08 9.27 -9.74
CA PRO A 234 9.84 9.64 -9.04
C PRO A 234 8.90 8.44 -8.86
N PHE A 235 8.79 7.60 -9.88
CA PHE A 235 7.91 6.43 -9.86
C PHE A 235 8.49 5.28 -9.04
N ALA A 236 9.81 5.06 -9.07
CA ALA A 236 10.49 4.08 -8.21
C ALA A 236 10.23 4.40 -6.74
N LYS A 237 10.43 5.65 -6.33
CA LYS A 237 10.12 6.09 -4.96
C LYS A 237 8.65 5.90 -4.60
N SER A 238 7.72 6.19 -5.53
CA SER A 238 6.27 5.98 -5.30
C SER A 238 5.87 4.52 -5.06
N SER A 239 6.74 3.55 -5.36
CA SER A 239 6.56 2.13 -4.99
C SER A 239 6.89 1.84 -3.51
N LEU A 240 7.25 2.88 -2.74
CA LEU A 240 7.66 2.82 -1.33
C LEU A 240 8.95 2.02 -1.09
N ASN A 241 9.70 1.73 -2.16
CA ASN A 241 10.98 1.03 -2.09
C ASN A 241 12.08 1.96 -2.62
N ALA A 242 13.10 2.20 -1.79
CA ALA A 242 14.21 3.07 -2.17
C ALA A 242 15.02 2.45 -3.34
N PRO A 243 15.46 3.24 -4.34
CA PRO A 243 16.16 2.71 -5.51
C PRO A 243 17.42 1.88 -5.20
N ASP A 244 18.11 2.16 -4.09
CA ASP A 244 19.28 1.40 -3.63
C ASP A 244 18.92 0.02 -3.06
N LEU A 245 17.66 -0.17 -2.64
CA LEU A 245 17.14 -1.41 -2.09
C LEU A 245 16.11 -2.09 -2.99
N MET A 246 15.63 -1.45 -4.04
CA MET A 246 14.61 -2.04 -4.93
C MET A 246 15.27 -2.90 -6.00
N SER A 247 14.79 -4.13 -6.20
CA SER A 247 15.15 -4.95 -7.37
C SER A 247 14.73 -4.29 -8.68
N VAL A 248 15.61 -4.33 -9.69
CA VAL A 248 15.27 -3.88 -11.07
C VAL A 248 14.09 -4.66 -11.63
N GLY A 249 13.92 -5.94 -11.26
CA GLY A 249 12.80 -6.75 -11.71
C GLY A 249 11.44 -6.15 -11.34
N GLU A 250 11.31 -5.69 -10.09
CA GLU A 250 10.10 -5.01 -9.61
C GLU A 250 9.89 -3.66 -10.29
N LEU A 251 10.96 -2.87 -10.44
CA LEU A 251 10.89 -1.59 -11.14
C LEU A 251 10.37 -1.78 -12.57
N MET A 252 10.89 -2.79 -13.29
CA MET A 252 10.44 -3.08 -14.64
C MET A 252 8.98 -3.55 -14.69
N GLN A 253 8.52 -4.34 -13.72
CA GLN A 253 7.11 -4.72 -13.62
C GLN A 253 6.22 -3.48 -13.41
N PHE A 254 6.62 -2.59 -12.50
CA PHE A 254 5.93 -1.34 -12.24
C PHE A 254 5.87 -0.42 -13.47
N PHE A 255 7.01 -0.24 -14.15
CA PHE A 255 7.09 0.55 -15.38
C PHE A 255 6.29 -0.04 -16.52
N HIS A 256 6.37 -1.35 -16.70
CA HIS A 256 5.56 -2.03 -17.70
C HIS A 256 4.08 -1.83 -17.41
N PHE A 257 3.66 -2.00 -16.15
CA PHE A 257 2.27 -1.85 -15.75
C PHE A 257 1.68 -0.47 -16.03
N TYR A 258 2.46 0.60 -15.84
CA TYR A 258 1.97 1.97 -15.99
C TYR A 258 2.21 2.59 -17.37
N PHE A 259 3.20 2.13 -18.13
CA PHE A 259 3.57 2.78 -19.39
C PHE A 259 3.43 1.89 -20.63
N PHE A 260 3.89 0.63 -20.56
CA PHE A 260 4.05 -0.21 -21.77
C PHE A 260 2.89 -1.19 -21.95
N GLY A 261 2.38 -1.77 -20.86
CA GLY A 261 1.17 -2.60 -20.84
C GLY A 261 -0.13 -1.80 -20.73
N ASN A 262 -0.05 -0.46 -20.66
CA ASN A 262 -1.14 0.43 -20.28
C ASN A 262 -1.65 1.31 -21.44
N PRO A 263 -2.81 1.00 -22.03
CA PRO A 263 -3.45 1.87 -23.00
C PRO A 263 -4.33 2.98 -22.38
N GLU A 264 -4.66 2.97 -21.08
CA GLU A 264 -5.56 3.93 -20.41
C GLU A 264 -4.87 5.21 -19.88
N GLY A 265 -3.54 5.19 -19.71
CA GLY A 265 -2.77 6.33 -19.20
C GLY A 265 -2.73 6.41 -17.66
N LEU A 266 -2.26 7.55 -17.15
CA LEU A 266 -1.92 7.74 -15.72
C LEU A 266 -2.83 8.71 -14.97
N ALA A 267 -3.86 9.25 -15.61
CA ALA A 267 -4.86 10.03 -14.89
C ALA A 267 -5.72 9.10 -14.03
N PHE A 268 -5.81 9.39 -12.73
CA PHE A 268 -6.45 8.54 -11.74
C PHE A 268 -7.55 9.30 -10.98
N ASN A 269 -8.33 8.55 -10.21
CA ASN A 269 -9.36 9.09 -9.34
C ASN A 269 -8.85 9.21 -7.89
N GLY A 270 -9.36 10.19 -7.16
CA GLY A 270 -9.24 10.28 -5.70
C GLY A 270 -10.59 9.99 -5.03
N THR A 271 -10.58 9.72 -3.73
CA THR A 271 -11.82 9.57 -2.95
C THR A 271 -12.44 10.93 -2.65
N ARG A 272 -13.77 10.97 -2.50
CA ARG A 272 -14.52 12.15 -2.05
C ARG A 272 -14.51 12.30 -0.53
N TYR A 273 -14.41 11.20 0.19
CA TYR A 273 -14.23 11.16 1.65
C TYR A 273 -12.98 10.34 1.98
N ASP A 274 -12.68 10.10 3.25
CA ASP A 274 -11.59 9.20 3.63
C ASP A 274 -11.80 7.78 3.08
N MET A 275 -10.73 6.99 2.99
CA MET A 275 -10.70 5.60 2.51
C MET A 275 -11.55 4.68 3.39
N GLY A 276 -11.61 4.94 4.69
CA GLY A 276 -12.49 4.26 5.65
C GLY A 276 -13.94 4.32 5.18
N THR A 277 -14.47 5.54 5.02
CA THR A 277 -15.83 5.81 4.56
C THR A 277 -16.06 5.38 3.10
N SER A 278 -15.11 5.70 2.22
CA SER A 278 -15.29 5.58 0.76
C SER A 278 -15.17 4.14 0.25
N LEU A 279 -14.42 3.27 0.94
CA LEU A 279 -14.08 1.93 0.44
C LEU A 279 -14.17 0.84 1.52
N VAL A 280 -13.52 1.02 2.67
CA VAL A 280 -13.38 -0.04 3.68
C VAL A 280 -14.72 -0.42 4.32
N GLN A 281 -15.49 0.57 4.79
CA GLN A 281 -16.78 0.35 5.43
C GLN A 281 -17.81 -0.30 4.50
N PRO A 282 -17.94 0.10 3.22
CA PRO A 282 -18.76 -0.62 2.25
C PRO A 282 -18.42 -2.11 2.12
N ILE A 283 -17.13 -2.45 1.99
CA ILE A 283 -16.69 -3.86 1.87
C ILE A 283 -17.01 -4.63 3.16
N ALA A 284 -16.69 -4.06 4.32
CA ALA A 284 -16.98 -4.68 5.62
C ALA A 284 -18.48 -4.91 5.83
N SER A 285 -19.31 -3.94 5.44
CA SER A 285 -20.77 -4.04 5.51
C SER A 285 -21.30 -5.15 4.60
N ALA A 286 -20.72 -5.31 3.40
CA ALA A 286 -21.09 -6.39 2.49
C ALA A 286 -20.73 -7.77 3.04
N ILE A 287 -19.54 -7.93 3.63
CA ILE A 287 -19.15 -9.17 4.32
C ILE A 287 -20.16 -9.52 5.41
N ALA A 288 -20.54 -8.55 6.25
CA ALA A 288 -21.51 -8.76 7.32
C ALA A 288 -22.91 -9.12 6.78
N ARG A 289 -23.38 -8.46 5.71
CA ARG A 289 -24.65 -8.78 5.05
C ARG A 289 -24.67 -10.21 4.48
N ASN A 290 -23.52 -10.72 4.05
CA ASN A 290 -23.36 -12.10 3.58
C ASN A 290 -23.19 -13.12 4.73
N GLY A 291 -23.32 -12.69 6.00
CA GLY A 291 -23.19 -13.55 7.18
C GLY A 291 -21.75 -13.76 7.68
N GLY A 292 -20.77 -13.04 7.11
CA GLY A 292 -19.40 -13.05 7.61
C GLY A 292 -19.27 -12.34 8.96
N LYS A 293 -18.44 -12.87 9.86
CA LYS A 293 -18.11 -12.27 11.16
C LYS A 293 -16.81 -11.48 11.05
N ILE A 294 -16.82 -10.22 11.48
CA ILE A 294 -15.61 -9.40 11.60
C ILE A 294 -15.36 -9.13 13.09
N VAL A 295 -14.14 -9.40 13.55
CA VAL A 295 -13.71 -9.18 14.94
C VAL A 295 -12.48 -8.29 14.94
N THR A 296 -12.64 -7.03 15.35
CA THR A 296 -11.55 -6.08 15.56
C THR A 296 -10.99 -6.19 16.98
N GLY A 297 -9.78 -5.67 17.21
CA GLY A 297 -9.07 -5.84 18.48
C GLY A 297 -8.66 -7.31 18.75
N ALA A 298 -8.62 -8.16 17.73
CA ALA A 298 -8.37 -9.58 17.83
C ALA A 298 -6.87 -9.88 17.68
N ASN A 299 -6.21 -10.18 18.80
CA ASN A 299 -4.80 -10.57 18.85
C ASN A 299 -4.68 -12.08 18.77
N VAL A 300 -4.11 -12.63 17.68
CA VAL A 300 -3.80 -14.06 17.61
C VAL A 300 -2.72 -14.40 18.64
N THR A 301 -2.97 -15.41 19.47
CA THR A 301 -2.11 -15.79 20.59
C THR A 301 -1.46 -17.16 20.44
N ALA A 302 -2.07 -18.08 19.69
CA ALA A 302 -1.51 -19.39 19.41
C ALA A 302 -2.08 -19.99 18.12
N ILE A 303 -1.25 -20.74 17.39
CA ILE A 303 -1.67 -21.53 16.23
C ILE A 303 -1.16 -22.95 16.44
N GLN A 304 -2.06 -23.92 16.44
CA GLN A 304 -1.71 -25.33 16.62
C GLN A 304 -1.73 -26.05 15.29
N THR A 305 -0.73 -26.89 15.02
CA THR A 305 -0.72 -27.78 13.87
C THR A 305 -0.82 -29.24 14.28
N GLN A 306 -1.48 -30.03 13.44
CA GLN A 306 -1.58 -31.48 13.57
C GLN A 306 -1.59 -32.09 12.17
N ASN A 307 -0.79 -33.14 11.95
CA ASN A 307 -0.67 -33.82 10.65
C ASN A 307 -0.35 -32.85 9.49
N GLY A 308 0.54 -31.88 9.74
CA GLY A 308 0.95 -30.88 8.74
C GLY A 308 -0.11 -29.83 8.38
N LYS A 309 -1.25 -29.77 9.08
CA LYS A 309 -2.33 -28.79 8.88
C LYS A 309 -2.54 -27.94 10.13
N ILE A 310 -3.07 -26.73 9.98
CA ILE A 310 -3.53 -25.94 11.13
C ILE A 310 -4.78 -26.62 11.69
N SER A 311 -4.75 -27.04 12.95
CA SER A 311 -5.88 -27.67 13.62
C SER A 311 -6.76 -26.63 14.33
N SER A 312 -6.17 -25.59 14.90
CA SER A 312 -6.89 -24.51 15.57
C SER A 312 -6.07 -23.22 15.70
N LEU A 313 -6.77 -22.10 15.85
CA LEU A 313 -6.20 -20.78 16.12
C LEU A 313 -6.89 -20.16 17.33
N SER A 314 -6.09 -19.68 18.29
CA SER A 314 -6.58 -18.95 19.46
C SER A 314 -6.30 -17.46 19.34
N TYR A 315 -7.22 -16.63 19.83
CA TYR A 315 -7.04 -15.18 19.87
C TYR A 315 -7.66 -14.60 21.15
N SER A 316 -7.13 -13.48 21.60
CA SER A 316 -7.75 -12.62 22.62
C SER A 316 -8.38 -11.41 21.94
N GLN A 317 -9.51 -10.94 22.47
CA GLN A 317 -10.15 -9.71 22.02
C GLN A 317 -9.91 -8.61 23.04
N GLY A 318 -9.43 -7.46 22.59
CA GLY A 318 -8.86 -6.44 23.46
C GLY A 318 -7.39 -6.72 23.78
N GLU A 319 -6.84 -5.98 24.74
CA GLU A 319 -5.40 -5.97 25.00
C GLU A 319 -5.00 -6.52 26.39
N GLY A 320 -5.95 -7.06 27.15
CA GLY A 320 -5.69 -7.76 28.41
C GLY A 320 -5.51 -9.26 28.17
N GLU A 321 -4.34 -9.82 28.49
CA GLU A 321 -4.14 -11.28 28.50
C GLU A 321 -4.33 -11.83 29.92
N ASP A 322 -5.50 -12.40 30.22
CA ASP A 322 -5.79 -12.94 31.57
C ASP A 322 -5.00 -14.21 31.92
N ALA A 323 -4.37 -14.88 30.95
CA ALA A 323 -3.57 -16.08 31.16
C ALA A 323 -2.07 -15.74 31.13
N PRO A 324 -1.27 -16.29 32.05
CA PRO A 324 0.15 -16.03 32.09
C PRO A 324 0.91 -16.47 30.82
N PHE A 325 1.64 -15.56 30.18
CA PHE A 325 2.45 -15.81 28.99
C PHE A 325 3.92 -15.42 29.21
N TRP A 326 4.85 -16.12 28.54
CA TRP A 326 6.28 -15.85 28.69
C TRP A 326 6.79 -14.83 27.66
N VAL A 327 7.64 -13.91 28.11
CA VAL A 327 8.39 -12.96 27.29
C VAL A 327 9.88 -13.05 27.61
N THR A 328 10.72 -13.05 26.58
CA THR A 328 12.19 -13.07 26.69
C THR A 328 12.77 -11.67 26.86
N GLY A 329 13.83 -11.54 27.65
CA GLY A 329 14.57 -10.30 27.78
C GLY A 329 15.23 -9.95 26.45
N VAL A 330 15.26 -8.65 26.13
CA VAL A 330 16.03 -8.17 24.98
C VAL A 330 17.50 -8.23 25.38
N GLY A 331 18.16 -9.36 25.10
CA GLY A 331 19.62 -9.45 25.21
C GLY A 331 20.29 -8.37 24.37
N ASP A 332 21.56 -8.08 24.65
CA ASP A 332 22.40 -6.96 24.15
C ASP A 332 22.60 -6.89 22.59
N LYS A 333 21.70 -7.47 21.79
CA LYS A 333 21.69 -7.58 20.33
C LYS A 333 20.47 -6.91 19.65
N GLY A 334 19.76 -6.03 20.36
CA GLY A 334 18.81 -5.09 19.75
C GLY A 334 19.47 -3.73 19.54
N ASP A 335 19.24 -3.12 18.38
CA ASP A 335 19.78 -1.82 17.94
C ASP A 335 19.83 -0.82 19.11
N LYS A 336 21.04 -0.47 19.55
CA LYS A 336 21.27 0.54 20.61
C LYS A 336 20.96 1.91 20.02
N GLY A 337 19.68 2.26 19.99
CA GLY A 337 19.29 3.65 20.18
C GLY A 337 19.91 4.10 21.50
N ASP A 338 20.75 5.12 21.44
CA ASP A 338 21.54 5.69 22.53
C ASP A 338 20.66 5.91 23.78
N LYS A 339 20.69 4.94 24.71
CA LYS A 339 19.95 5.00 25.97
C LYS A 339 20.93 5.35 27.07
N GLY A 340 21.07 6.65 27.28
CA GLY A 340 21.67 7.21 28.47
C GLY A 340 21.03 6.64 29.72
N ASP A 341 21.89 6.17 30.61
CA ASP A 341 21.64 5.65 31.95
C ASP A 341 20.78 6.62 32.79
N LYS A 342 19.46 6.41 32.81
CA LYS A 342 18.52 7.12 33.70
C LYS A 342 17.37 6.19 34.13
N GLY A 343 17.64 5.33 35.12
CA GLY A 343 16.63 4.73 36.02
C GLY A 343 15.86 3.51 35.50
N GLU A 344 16.40 2.31 35.79
CA GLU A 344 15.74 0.99 35.93
C GLU A 344 14.40 0.75 35.18
N ILE A 345 14.41 0.75 33.84
CA ILE A 345 13.36 0.10 33.03
C ILE A 345 14.01 -1.00 32.20
N SER A 346 13.61 -2.24 32.44
CA SER A 346 14.05 -3.41 31.66
C SER A 346 13.06 -3.68 30.53
N TYR A 347 13.56 -4.05 29.35
CA TYR A 347 12.72 -4.32 28.19
C TYR A 347 12.66 -5.83 27.88
N TYR A 348 11.45 -6.33 27.67
CA TYR A 348 11.18 -7.73 27.34
C TYR A 348 10.30 -7.82 26.10
N GLY A 349 10.45 -8.89 25.33
CA GLY A 349 9.71 -9.16 24.11
C GLY A 349 10.52 -8.88 22.83
N ALA A 350 9.84 -8.88 21.70
CA ALA A 350 10.43 -8.61 20.39
C ALA A 350 9.38 -7.97 19.47
N ALA A 351 9.87 -7.17 18.52
CA ALA A 351 9.06 -6.49 17.50
C ALA A 351 7.85 -5.74 18.11
N ASP A 352 6.64 -6.15 17.73
CA ASP A 352 5.37 -5.50 18.06
C ASP A 352 4.90 -5.80 19.48
N ARG A 353 5.54 -6.73 20.19
CA ARG A 353 5.18 -7.17 21.56
C ARG A 353 6.32 -6.88 22.52
N MET A 354 6.67 -5.61 22.62
CA MET A 354 7.66 -5.10 23.55
C MET A 354 6.99 -4.63 24.84
N TYR A 355 7.62 -4.87 25.98
CA TYR A 355 7.12 -4.48 27.29
C TYR A 355 8.22 -3.75 28.06
N ALA A 356 7.86 -2.61 28.64
CA ALA A 356 8.68 -1.91 29.63
C ALA A 356 8.33 -2.43 31.02
N VAL A 357 9.32 -2.92 31.75
CA VAL A 357 9.16 -3.53 33.07
C VAL A 357 9.84 -2.65 34.11
N SER A 358 9.07 -2.27 35.13
CA SER A 358 9.58 -1.58 36.32
C SER A 358 9.99 -2.62 37.38
N PRO A 359 11.27 -2.70 37.78
CA PRO A 359 11.75 -3.63 38.79
C PRO A 359 11.08 -3.40 40.15
N GLU A 360 10.83 -2.14 40.51
CA GLU A 360 10.29 -1.74 41.81
C GLU A 360 8.87 -2.28 42.06
N ASN A 361 8.03 -2.36 41.01
CA ASN A 361 6.60 -2.64 41.16
C ASN A 361 6.14 -3.98 40.57
N LYS A 362 7.06 -4.82 40.08
CA LYS A 362 6.72 -6.06 39.33
C LYS A 362 5.62 -5.86 38.28
N ALA A 363 5.62 -4.68 37.68
CA ALA A 363 4.62 -4.26 36.71
C ALA A 363 5.30 -4.07 35.36
N ALA A 364 4.62 -4.52 34.31
CA ALA A 364 5.01 -4.34 32.93
C ALA A 364 3.95 -3.53 32.19
N ILE A 365 4.37 -2.70 31.25
CA ILE A 365 3.49 -1.93 30.38
C ILE A 365 3.81 -2.39 28.95
N SER A 366 2.77 -2.72 28.19
CA SER A 366 2.92 -2.96 26.76
C SER A 366 3.35 -1.68 26.07
N LEU A 367 4.39 -1.76 25.25
CA LEU A 367 4.83 -0.68 24.39
C LEU A 367 4.09 -0.70 23.04
N THR A 368 3.09 -1.55 22.87
CA THR A 368 2.22 -1.58 21.69
C THR A 368 1.20 -0.44 21.79
N CYS A 369 1.29 0.55 20.91
CA CYS A 369 0.36 1.66 20.85
C CYS A 369 -1.08 1.18 20.59
N THR A 370 -2.04 1.62 21.42
CA THR A 370 -3.45 1.20 21.35
C THR A 370 -4.23 1.77 20.16
N HIS A 371 -3.58 2.59 19.33
CA HIS A 371 -4.10 3.10 18.07
C HIS A 371 -3.99 2.04 16.95
N GLN A 372 -2.77 1.75 16.48
CA GLN A 372 -2.54 0.81 15.37
C GLN A 372 -1.42 -0.22 15.64
N GLY A 373 -0.99 -0.35 16.90
CA GLY A 373 -0.04 -1.37 17.32
C GLY A 373 1.45 -1.07 17.06
N CYS A 374 1.81 0.17 16.72
CA CYS A 374 3.21 0.58 16.65
C CYS A 374 3.91 0.53 18.02
N THR A 375 5.19 0.16 18.06
CA THR A 375 5.98 0.20 19.29
C THR A 375 6.30 1.64 19.70
N VAL A 376 5.84 2.06 20.87
CA VAL A 376 6.13 3.39 21.46
C VAL A 376 7.52 3.43 22.08
N GLN A 377 8.11 4.62 22.13
CA GLN A 377 9.47 4.84 22.61
C GLN A 377 9.47 5.85 23.76
N LEU A 378 10.32 5.61 24.77
CA LEU A 378 10.51 6.56 25.86
C LEU A 378 11.32 7.76 25.36
N ALA A 379 10.72 8.95 25.38
CA ALA A 379 11.37 10.19 24.97
C ALA A 379 12.11 10.87 26.14
N GLU A 380 12.90 11.90 25.82
CA GLU A 380 13.69 12.66 26.80
C GLU A 380 12.82 13.39 27.85
N ASP A 381 11.58 13.76 27.49
CA ASP A 381 10.60 14.35 28.41
C ASP A 381 10.02 13.33 29.40
N GLY A 382 10.49 12.08 29.34
CA GLY A 382 10.11 10.99 30.20
C GLY A 382 8.79 10.33 29.82
N LYS A 383 8.13 10.70 28.72
CA LYS A 383 6.86 10.12 28.27
C LYS A 383 7.09 9.08 27.17
N PHE A 384 6.11 8.21 26.94
CA PHE A 384 6.13 7.31 25.79
C PHE A 384 5.48 7.99 24.58
N HIS A 385 6.25 8.14 23.50
CA HIS A 385 5.79 8.71 22.24
C HIS A 385 5.69 7.60 21.20
N CYS A 386 4.55 7.54 20.52
CA CYS A 386 4.38 6.70 19.35
C CYS A 386 5.06 7.37 18.15
N PRO A 387 6.14 6.79 17.59
CA PRO A 387 6.85 7.39 16.47
C PRO A 387 5.99 7.40 15.19
N CYS A 388 4.89 6.64 15.16
CA CYS A 388 4.06 6.51 13.98
C CYS A 388 3.03 7.64 13.81
N HIS A 389 2.04 7.71 14.69
CA HIS A 389 0.90 8.63 14.54
C HIS A 389 0.88 9.71 15.63
N GLY A 390 1.96 9.85 16.41
CA GLY A 390 2.10 10.94 17.38
C GLY A 390 1.30 10.79 18.68
N ALA A 391 0.72 9.62 18.96
CA ALA A 391 0.09 9.35 20.26
C ALA A 391 1.12 9.45 21.40
N VAL A 392 0.74 10.08 22.51
CA VAL A 392 1.62 10.29 23.68
C VAL A 392 0.98 9.68 24.92
N TYR A 393 1.78 8.97 25.71
CA TYR A 393 1.39 8.34 26.97
C TYR A 393 2.33 8.77 28.09
N ASP A 394 1.83 8.88 29.32
CA ASP A 394 2.71 9.07 30.49
C ASP A 394 3.54 7.81 30.81
N ARG A 395 4.40 7.87 31.83
CA ARG A 395 5.25 6.74 32.25
C ARG A 395 4.47 5.52 32.73
N GLN A 396 3.22 5.71 33.13
CA GLN A 396 2.33 4.68 33.62
C GLN A 396 1.48 4.09 32.48
N GLY A 397 1.62 4.61 31.26
CA GLY A 397 0.89 4.18 30.08
C GLY A 397 -0.42 4.91 29.85
N LYS A 398 -0.77 5.94 30.64
CA LYS A 398 -2.00 6.69 30.46
C LYS A 398 -1.94 7.55 29.20
N VAL A 399 -2.98 7.52 28.37
CA VAL A 399 -3.02 8.34 27.16
C VAL A 399 -3.14 9.83 27.52
N LEU A 400 -2.23 10.64 26.95
CA LEU A 400 -2.17 12.09 27.12
C LEU A 400 -2.54 12.84 25.84
N LYS A 401 -2.19 12.27 24.68
CA LYS A 401 -2.46 12.86 23.37
C LYS A 401 -2.85 11.75 22.38
N GLY A 402 -3.91 12.01 21.61
CA GLY A 402 -4.38 11.15 20.54
C GLY A 402 -3.37 11.02 19.38
N PRO A 403 -3.66 10.16 18.39
CA PRO A 403 -4.97 9.58 18.06
C PRO A 403 -5.39 8.36 18.89
N ALA A 404 -4.51 7.83 19.75
CA ALA A 404 -4.91 6.80 20.71
C ALA A 404 -6.00 7.33 21.65
N GLN A 405 -7.01 6.51 21.95
CA GLN A 405 -8.09 6.84 22.89
C GLN A 405 -8.07 5.97 24.15
N ARG A 406 -7.10 5.07 24.28
CA ARG A 406 -7.01 4.09 25.37
C ARG A 406 -5.58 4.06 25.91
N ASP A 407 -5.46 3.83 27.22
CA ASP A 407 -4.18 3.64 27.91
C ASP A 407 -3.43 2.39 27.39
N LEU A 408 -2.10 2.40 27.47
CA LEU A 408 -1.28 1.22 27.21
C LEU A 408 -1.65 0.09 28.20
N PRO A 409 -1.78 -1.16 27.72
CA PRO A 409 -2.09 -2.29 28.58
C PRO A 409 -1.01 -2.52 29.63
N ARG A 410 -1.44 -2.83 30.85
CA ARG A 410 -0.55 -3.10 31.99
C ARG A 410 -0.67 -4.57 32.39
N PHE A 411 0.46 -5.15 32.75
CA PHE A 411 0.63 -6.54 33.13
C PHE A 411 1.35 -6.63 34.48
N GLN A 412 1.10 -7.71 35.20
CA GLN A 412 1.82 -8.10 36.40
C GLN A 412 2.84 -9.19 36.04
N VAL A 413 4.03 -9.09 36.60
CA VAL A 413 5.06 -10.13 36.51
C VAL A 413 4.74 -11.22 37.54
N VAL A 414 4.33 -12.40 37.08
CA VAL A 414 3.95 -13.53 37.95
C VAL A 414 5.07 -14.53 38.17
N LYS A 415 6.00 -14.69 37.22
CA LYS A 415 7.22 -15.49 37.38
C LYS A 415 8.40 -14.83 36.67
N GLN A 416 9.59 -15.09 37.17
CA GLN A 416 10.85 -14.63 36.58
C GLN A 416 11.83 -15.82 36.52
N GLN A 417 12.43 -16.00 35.34
CA GLN A 417 13.58 -16.86 35.06
C GLN A 417 14.73 -15.97 34.55
N GLU A 418 15.96 -16.47 34.49
CA GLU A 418 17.16 -15.66 34.17
C GLU A 418 17.00 -14.80 32.91
N ASP A 419 16.34 -15.33 31.86
CA ASP A 419 16.19 -14.67 30.57
C ASP A 419 14.74 -14.35 30.19
N ARG A 420 13.76 -14.68 31.05
CA ARG A 420 12.32 -14.63 30.72
C ARG A 420 11.45 -14.21 31.88
N LEU A 421 10.41 -13.44 31.58
CA LEU A 421 9.34 -13.11 32.51
C LEU A 421 8.04 -13.76 32.07
N GLN A 422 7.22 -14.16 33.03
CA GLN A 422 5.85 -14.54 32.80
C GLN A 422 4.94 -13.38 33.19
N LEU A 423 4.19 -12.85 32.24
CA LEU A 423 3.28 -11.70 32.39
C LEU A 423 1.82 -12.15 32.40
N VAL A 424 0.96 -11.44 33.14
CA VAL A 424 -0.51 -11.59 33.11
C VAL A 424 -1.17 -10.21 33.17
N GLY A 425 -2.29 -10.01 32.48
CA GLY A 425 -3.02 -8.75 32.42
C GLY A 425 -3.43 -8.25 33.82
N SER A 426 -3.30 -6.94 34.05
CA SER A 426 -3.71 -6.32 35.32
C SER A 426 -5.21 -6.01 35.33
N ARG A 427 -5.88 -6.18 36.49
CA ARG A 427 -7.32 -5.92 36.67
C ARG A 427 -7.75 -4.47 36.33
N GLU A 428 -6.86 -3.49 36.46
CA GLU A 428 -7.14 -2.09 36.09
C GLU A 428 -7.19 -1.89 34.58
N SER A 429 -6.35 -2.60 33.81
CA SER A 429 -6.33 -2.54 32.34
C SER A 429 -7.56 -3.17 31.68
N LEU A 430 -8.27 -4.04 32.40
CA LEU A 430 -9.50 -4.69 31.92
C LEU A 430 -10.72 -3.76 32.02
N ASN A 431 -10.69 -2.73 32.89
CA ASN A 431 -11.85 -1.88 33.19
C ASN A 431 -11.86 -0.52 32.45
N ASN A 432 -10.71 0.02 32.02
CA ASN A 432 -10.59 1.37 31.41
C ASN A 432 -10.77 1.41 29.87
N GLN A 433 -11.26 0.35 29.22
CA GLN A 433 -11.22 0.20 27.75
C GLN A 433 -12.42 0.76 26.95
N LEU A 434 -13.30 1.60 27.52
CA LEU A 434 -14.52 2.04 26.82
C LEU A 434 -14.44 3.46 26.22
N PRO A 435 -14.38 3.59 24.87
CA PRO A 435 -15.04 4.65 24.14
C PRO A 435 -16.29 4.12 23.39
N THR A 436 -17.33 4.95 23.36
CA THR A 436 -18.62 4.71 22.70
C THR A 436 -18.49 4.77 21.18
N THR A 437 -18.31 3.61 20.54
CA THR A 437 -18.66 3.42 19.12
C THR A 437 -19.80 2.41 19.04
N ASN A 438 -20.66 2.50 18.02
CA ASN A 438 -21.91 1.73 17.86
C ASN A 438 -21.73 0.21 17.66
N TYR A 439 -20.58 -0.36 18.00
CA TYR A 439 -20.32 -1.79 18.07
C TYR A 439 -19.88 -2.14 19.50
N GLN A 440 -20.82 -2.08 20.44
CA GLN A 440 -20.61 -2.62 21.79
C GLN A 440 -20.71 -4.15 21.75
N LEU A 441 -19.62 -4.85 22.09
CA LEU A 441 -19.68 -6.25 22.51
C LEU A 441 -18.94 -6.42 23.84
N PRO A 442 -19.40 -7.33 24.71
CA PRO A 442 -18.90 -7.47 26.06
C PRO A 442 -17.45 -8.00 26.09
N ILE A 443 -16.69 -7.51 27.06
CA ILE A 443 -15.37 -8.03 27.42
C ILE A 443 -15.57 -9.40 28.07
N THR A 444 -15.23 -10.48 27.37
CA THR A 444 -14.99 -11.79 27.99
C THR A 444 -13.83 -12.51 27.31
N ASN A 445 -12.78 -12.73 28.11
CA ASN A 445 -11.98 -13.95 28.30
C ASN A 445 -11.74 -14.84 27.07
N TYR A 446 -10.46 -15.12 26.76
CA TYR A 446 -9.96 -16.15 25.83
C TYR A 446 -11.06 -16.87 25.05
N GLN A 447 -11.26 -16.47 23.79
CA GLN A 447 -12.18 -17.22 22.95
C GLN A 447 -11.61 -18.63 22.77
N LEU A 448 -12.48 -19.63 22.89
CA LEU A 448 -12.15 -21.03 22.60
C LEU A 448 -11.41 -21.09 21.25
N PRO A 449 -10.40 -21.98 21.11
CA PRO A 449 -9.68 -22.12 19.85
C PRO A 449 -10.67 -22.25 18.68
N ILE A 450 -10.58 -21.34 17.70
CA ILE A 450 -11.39 -21.41 16.50
C ILE A 450 -10.81 -22.52 15.62
N GLN A 451 -11.69 -23.40 15.15
CA GLN A 451 -11.38 -24.37 14.12
C GLN A 451 -12.02 -23.95 12.81
N ALA A 452 -11.28 -24.07 11.72
CA ALA A 452 -11.76 -23.78 10.38
C ALA A 452 -11.23 -24.78 9.35
N ASP A 453 -11.97 -24.98 8.27
CA ASP A 453 -11.52 -25.77 7.12
C ASP A 453 -10.29 -25.10 6.46
N TYR A 454 -10.27 -23.76 6.40
CA TYR A 454 -9.17 -22.97 5.84
C TYR A 454 -8.79 -21.77 6.71
N TYR A 455 -7.51 -21.41 6.67
CA TYR A 455 -6.94 -20.23 7.30
C TYR A 455 -6.23 -19.38 6.25
N ILE A 456 -6.52 -18.08 6.24
CA ILE A 456 -5.85 -17.09 5.40
C ILE A 456 -4.98 -16.21 6.29
N PHE A 457 -3.68 -16.10 6.01
CA PHE A 457 -2.85 -15.04 6.58
C PHE A 457 -2.77 -13.88 5.59
N ALA A 458 -3.46 -12.79 5.92
CA ALA A 458 -3.60 -11.57 5.14
C ALA A 458 -3.00 -10.34 5.84
N THR A 459 -1.96 -10.57 6.65
CA THR A 459 -1.24 -9.53 7.41
C THR A 459 -0.14 -8.88 6.58
N ASP A 460 0.53 -7.86 7.11
CA ASP A 460 1.79 -7.36 6.56
C ASP A 460 2.98 -8.29 6.89
N VAL A 461 4.18 -7.91 6.44
CA VAL A 461 5.42 -8.69 6.67
C VAL A 461 5.70 -8.90 8.17
N PRO A 462 5.72 -7.85 9.03
CA PRO A 462 5.84 -8.04 10.48
C PRO A 462 4.78 -8.98 11.04
N GLY A 463 3.52 -8.80 10.63
CA GLY A 463 2.40 -9.60 11.11
C GLY A 463 2.54 -11.08 10.76
N VAL A 464 2.93 -11.41 9.51
CA VAL A 464 3.05 -12.83 9.11
C VAL A 464 4.25 -13.49 9.78
N GLN A 465 5.38 -12.77 9.91
CA GLN A 465 6.53 -13.25 10.67
C GLN A 465 6.15 -13.53 12.12
N GLN A 466 5.40 -12.63 12.75
CA GLN A 466 4.90 -12.81 14.10
C GLN A 466 3.97 -14.03 14.22
N LEU A 467 3.04 -14.23 13.29
CA LEU A 467 2.16 -15.40 13.30
C LEU A 467 2.96 -16.70 13.28
N PHE A 468 4.05 -16.77 12.50
CA PHE A 468 4.90 -17.96 12.44
C PHE A 468 5.67 -18.26 13.73
N THR A 469 5.91 -17.26 14.59
CA THR A 469 6.44 -17.49 15.95
C THR A 469 5.42 -18.15 16.89
N LEU A 470 4.12 -18.01 16.59
CA LEU A 470 3.02 -18.55 17.39
C LEU A 470 2.59 -19.96 16.93
N VAL A 471 3.15 -20.46 15.82
CA VAL A 471 2.84 -21.78 15.29
C VAL A 471 3.59 -22.85 16.05
N ALA A 472 2.86 -23.64 16.83
CA ALA A 472 3.34 -24.84 17.52
C ALA A 472 3.06 -26.10 16.69
N GLY A 473 4.01 -27.04 16.71
CA GLY A 473 3.94 -28.31 15.97
C GLY A 473 4.76 -28.33 14.68
N GLU A 474 4.62 -29.42 13.93
CA GLU A 474 5.31 -29.60 12.65
C GLU A 474 4.74 -28.65 11.58
N VAL A 475 5.64 -27.94 10.91
CA VAL A 475 5.36 -26.99 9.83
C VAL A 475 6.44 -27.12 8.78
N SER A 476 6.08 -26.97 7.50
CA SER A 476 7.05 -26.94 6.40
C SER A 476 8.19 -25.95 6.68
N GLN A 477 9.42 -26.46 6.65
CA GLN A 477 10.64 -25.64 6.79
C GLN A 477 10.77 -24.64 5.64
N GLN A 478 10.32 -25.01 4.44
CA GLN A 478 10.32 -24.13 3.28
C GLN A 478 9.43 -22.92 3.52
N VAL A 479 8.18 -23.13 3.94
CA VAL A 479 7.24 -22.03 4.23
C VAL A 479 7.78 -21.11 5.32
N ARG A 480 8.33 -21.67 6.41
CA ARG A 480 8.99 -20.88 7.47
C ARG A 480 10.13 -20.02 6.92
N SER A 481 11.03 -20.63 6.14
CA SER A 481 12.18 -19.93 5.56
C SER A 481 11.76 -18.81 4.60
N GLN A 482 10.72 -19.03 3.78
CA GLN A 482 10.20 -17.99 2.89
C GLN A 482 9.67 -16.78 3.66
N VAL A 483 8.92 -17.02 4.76
CA VAL A 483 8.39 -15.96 5.63
C VAL A 483 9.51 -15.21 6.36
N GLU A 484 10.51 -15.92 6.88
CA GLU A 484 11.67 -15.32 7.56
C GLU A 484 12.50 -14.42 6.63
N LYS A 485 12.58 -14.77 5.34
CA LYS A 485 13.32 -13.99 4.33
C LYS A 485 12.58 -12.74 3.83
N LEU A 486 11.28 -12.59 4.14
CA LEU A 486 10.54 -11.39 3.76
C LEU A 486 11.18 -10.14 4.36
N SER A 487 11.34 -9.12 3.53
CA SER A 487 11.97 -7.86 3.92
C SER A 487 10.91 -6.77 4.13
N ILE A 488 11.27 -5.76 4.91
CA ILE A 488 10.48 -4.54 5.12
C ILE A 488 11.20 -3.41 4.38
N ALA A 489 10.45 -2.55 3.71
CA ALA A 489 11.00 -1.39 3.03
C ALA A 489 11.47 -0.30 4.02
N ASP A 490 12.17 0.71 3.50
CA ASP A 490 12.43 1.93 4.25
C ASP A 490 11.11 2.58 4.69
N PRO A 491 11.09 3.33 5.81
CA PRO A 491 9.88 3.96 6.29
C PRO A 491 9.37 5.03 5.34
N PHE A 492 8.06 5.27 5.44
CA PHE A 492 7.38 6.38 4.79
C PHE A 492 6.85 7.34 5.85
N ALA A 493 6.72 8.62 5.48
CA ALA A 493 6.10 9.61 6.31
C ALA A 493 5.18 10.53 5.49
N VAL A 494 4.11 11.01 6.10
CA VAL A 494 3.27 12.05 5.55
C VAL A 494 3.06 13.13 6.59
N CYS A 495 3.10 14.39 6.17
CA CYS A 495 2.77 15.51 7.04
C CYS A 495 1.70 16.37 6.40
N ARG A 496 0.56 16.51 7.10
CA ARG A 496 -0.57 17.34 6.69
C ARG A 496 -0.55 18.66 7.46
N PHE A 497 -0.74 19.76 6.75
CA PHE A 497 -0.65 21.12 7.26
C PHE A 497 -1.96 21.86 6.96
N TRP A 498 -2.45 22.62 7.95
CA TRP A 498 -3.61 23.50 7.83
C TRP A 498 -3.14 24.94 7.92
N PHE A 499 -3.59 25.78 7.00
CA PHE A 499 -3.25 27.21 6.95
C PHE A 499 -4.50 28.09 6.96
N ASP A 500 -4.33 29.33 7.41
CA ASP A 500 -5.39 30.34 7.51
C ASP A 500 -5.84 30.93 6.16
N ARG A 501 -5.14 30.61 5.06
CA ARG A 501 -5.44 31.07 3.71
C ARG A 501 -5.10 30.03 2.65
N ASP A 502 -5.73 30.15 1.49
CA ASP A 502 -5.38 29.41 0.28
C ASP A 502 -4.30 30.14 -0.55
N PHE A 503 -3.83 29.50 -1.62
CA PHE A 503 -2.75 29.96 -2.49
C PHE A 503 -3.00 29.56 -3.95
N ASP A 504 -2.40 30.32 -4.87
CA ASP A 504 -2.44 30.00 -6.29
C ASP A 504 -1.61 28.75 -6.60
N TRP A 505 -2.22 27.80 -7.31
CA TRP A 505 -1.56 26.56 -7.72
C TRP A 505 -2.06 26.14 -9.11
N GLN A 506 -1.14 26.03 -10.05
CA GLN A 506 -1.43 25.76 -11.48
C GLN A 506 -1.16 24.31 -11.89
N HIS A 507 -0.77 23.44 -10.94
CA HIS A 507 -0.49 22.03 -11.18
C HIS A 507 -1.64 21.15 -10.68
N SER A 508 -1.53 19.83 -10.82
CA SER A 508 -2.58 18.91 -10.35
C SER A 508 -2.70 18.92 -8.83
N ASN A 509 -3.90 18.60 -8.33
CA ASN A 509 -4.16 18.55 -6.88
C ASN A 509 -3.32 17.48 -6.16
N PHE A 510 -2.91 16.42 -6.86
CA PHE A 510 -1.82 15.55 -6.45
C PHE A 510 -0.66 15.73 -7.42
N THR A 511 0.53 16.04 -6.92
CA THR A 511 1.71 16.32 -7.74
C THR A 511 2.92 15.62 -7.14
N SER A 512 3.64 14.84 -7.94
CA SER A 512 4.92 14.27 -7.51
C SER A 512 6.05 15.29 -7.62
N LEU A 513 7.02 15.15 -6.73
CA LEU A 513 8.14 16.06 -6.57
C LEU A 513 9.43 15.24 -6.66
N SER A 514 10.44 15.80 -7.30
CA SER A 514 11.73 15.12 -7.49
C SER A 514 12.89 16.10 -7.26
N GLY A 515 13.95 15.63 -6.62
CA GLY A 515 15.15 16.42 -6.30
C GLY A 515 15.12 17.13 -4.94
N TYR A 516 14.07 16.93 -4.16
CA TYR A 516 14.02 17.34 -2.75
C TYR A 516 14.69 16.30 -1.85
N GLN A 517 15.08 16.72 -0.66
CA GLN A 517 15.78 15.87 0.32
C GLN A 517 14.82 14.84 0.90
N LEU A 518 13.61 15.25 1.29
CA LEU A 518 12.62 14.38 1.94
C LEU A 518 11.36 14.22 1.09
N THR A 519 10.86 15.31 0.51
CA THR A 519 9.52 15.35 -0.08
C THR A 519 9.46 14.76 -1.49
N ASP A 520 8.57 13.79 -1.69
CA ASP A 520 8.35 13.09 -2.95
C ASP A 520 6.99 13.41 -3.61
N SER A 521 6.03 14.00 -2.87
CA SER A 521 4.79 14.54 -3.45
C SER A 521 4.09 15.57 -2.55
N ILE A 522 3.21 16.35 -3.16
CA ILE A 522 2.29 17.30 -2.52
C ILE A 522 0.84 16.99 -2.93
N THR A 523 -0.07 17.03 -1.96
CA THR A 523 -1.51 16.80 -2.15
C THR A 523 -2.34 17.93 -1.55
N LEU A 524 -3.31 18.44 -2.30
CA LEU A 524 -4.21 19.53 -1.88
C LEU A 524 -5.57 18.97 -1.46
N TYR A 525 -5.69 18.51 -0.20
CA TYR A 525 -6.92 17.88 0.31
C TYR A 525 -8.14 18.79 0.27
N HIS A 526 -7.93 20.09 0.54
CA HIS A 526 -8.96 21.14 0.45
C HIS A 526 -9.56 21.33 -0.96
N ARG A 527 -9.08 20.59 -1.97
CA ARG A 527 -9.59 20.59 -3.35
C ARG A 527 -10.04 19.22 -3.82
N ILE A 528 -9.95 18.19 -2.97
CA ILE A 528 -10.20 16.79 -3.34
C ILE A 528 -11.30 16.16 -2.50
N GLN A 529 -11.23 16.24 -1.17
CA GLN A 529 -12.15 15.55 -0.27
C GLN A 529 -13.17 16.53 0.33
N GLU A 530 -14.46 16.15 0.37
CA GLU A 530 -15.57 17.05 0.73
C GLU A 530 -15.39 17.71 2.09
N PRO A 531 -15.02 17.01 3.19
CA PRO A 531 -14.88 17.67 4.49
C PRO A 531 -13.83 18.79 4.49
N TYR A 532 -12.75 18.62 3.70
CA TYR A 532 -11.70 19.61 3.57
C TYR A 532 -12.10 20.76 2.63
N ILE A 533 -12.86 20.46 1.57
CA ILE A 533 -13.44 21.46 0.66
C ILE A 533 -14.42 22.35 1.42
N ASP A 534 -15.33 21.76 2.20
CA ASP A 534 -16.33 22.48 2.98
C ASP A 534 -15.67 23.40 4.02
N TRP A 535 -14.66 22.90 4.73
CA TRP A 535 -13.88 23.70 5.67
C TRP A 535 -13.15 24.86 4.98
N ALA A 536 -12.52 24.62 3.83
CA ALA A 536 -11.83 25.67 3.08
C ALA A 536 -12.79 26.73 2.55
N ASN A 537 -13.96 26.33 2.03
CA ASN A 537 -15.01 27.26 1.59
C ASN A 537 -15.52 28.15 2.73
N LYS A 538 -15.61 27.59 3.94
CA LYS A 538 -16.07 28.30 5.15
C LYS A 538 -15.03 29.27 5.70
N THR A 539 -13.75 28.90 5.67
CA THR A 539 -12.67 29.61 6.38
C THR A 539 -11.77 30.43 5.48
N GLY A 540 -11.75 30.14 4.17
CA GLY A 540 -10.74 30.61 3.23
C GLY A 540 -9.37 29.92 3.40
N GLY A 541 -9.26 28.94 4.30
CA GLY A 541 -8.01 28.23 4.61
C GLY A 541 -7.65 27.14 3.60
N SER A 542 -6.46 26.56 3.75
CA SER A 542 -5.99 25.43 2.92
C SER A 542 -5.47 24.26 3.75
N VAL A 543 -5.57 23.07 3.17
CA VAL A 543 -5.04 21.81 3.74
C VAL A 543 -4.15 21.10 2.73
N VAL A 544 -2.88 20.98 3.07
CA VAL A 544 -1.80 20.49 2.20
C VAL A 544 -1.10 19.31 2.86
N GLU A 545 -0.86 18.23 2.14
CA GLU A 545 -0.11 17.06 2.63
C GLU A 545 1.15 16.84 1.80
N LEU A 546 2.28 16.62 2.46
CA LEU A 546 3.53 16.18 1.84
C LEU A 546 3.80 14.72 2.15
N HIS A 547 4.38 13.99 1.20
CA HIS A 547 4.78 12.58 1.35
C HIS A 547 6.29 12.41 1.22
N ALA A 548 6.85 11.51 2.00
CA ALA A 548 8.15 10.89 1.81
C ALA A 548 7.93 9.37 1.75
N TYR A 549 8.25 8.72 0.63
CA TYR A 549 7.85 7.34 0.41
C TYR A 549 8.83 6.29 0.97
N CYS A 550 10.11 6.63 1.05
CA CYS A 550 11.16 5.70 1.45
C CYS A 550 12.38 6.47 2.01
N TYR A 551 12.18 7.20 3.10
CA TYR A 551 13.22 8.06 3.68
C TYR A 551 14.21 7.23 4.52
N LYS A 552 15.46 7.70 4.63
CA LYS A 552 16.49 7.01 5.42
C LYS A 552 16.43 7.45 6.87
N GLU A 553 16.14 6.52 7.79
CA GLU A 553 16.04 6.82 9.25
C GLU A 553 17.29 7.47 9.83
N LYS A 554 18.48 7.13 9.30
CA LYS A 554 19.75 7.73 9.74
C LYS A 554 19.83 9.24 9.44
N GLU A 555 19.19 9.69 8.38
CA GLU A 555 19.14 11.11 8.00
C GLU A 555 18.04 11.86 8.76
N PHE A 556 16.98 11.14 9.15
CA PHE A 556 15.81 11.68 9.86
C PHE A 556 15.52 10.85 11.12
N PRO A 557 16.35 10.98 12.17
CA PRO A 557 16.31 10.07 13.33
C PRO A 557 15.12 10.29 14.26
N ASN A 558 14.39 11.41 14.13
CA ASN A 558 13.25 11.72 14.98
C ASN A 558 12.15 12.49 14.21
N GLN A 559 10.95 12.54 14.79
CA GLN A 559 9.79 13.23 14.20
C GLN A 559 10.02 14.72 13.97
N GLN A 560 10.81 15.38 14.83
CA GLN A 560 11.10 16.80 14.69
C GLN A 560 11.94 17.09 13.45
N ALA A 561 12.89 16.22 13.11
CA ALA A 561 13.68 16.31 11.88
C ALA A 561 12.76 16.22 10.65
N LEU A 562 11.88 15.22 10.60
CA LEU A 562 10.89 15.07 9.52
C LEU A 562 10.00 16.31 9.39
N LEU A 563 9.40 16.78 10.49
CA LEU A 563 8.53 17.95 10.51
C LEU A 563 9.23 19.21 10.01
N THR A 564 10.46 19.44 10.47
CA THR A 564 11.24 20.63 10.13
C THR A 564 11.58 20.64 8.64
N THR A 565 12.02 19.50 8.10
CA THR A 565 12.35 19.40 6.68
C THR A 565 11.11 19.48 5.80
N PHE A 566 10.01 18.80 6.15
CA PHE A 566 8.74 18.96 5.41
C PHE A 566 8.27 20.41 5.38
N GLU A 567 8.33 21.12 6.52
CA GLU A 567 7.92 22.53 6.58
C GLU A 567 8.83 23.43 5.73
N GLN A 568 10.15 23.24 5.80
CA GLN A 568 11.11 23.98 4.98
C GLN A 568 10.88 23.75 3.48
N GLU A 569 10.74 22.49 3.06
CA GLU A 569 10.50 22.14 1.67
C GLU A 569 9.11 22.61 1.21
N LEU A 570 8.07 22.57 2.06
CA LEU A 570 6.75 23.12 1.74
C LEU A 570 6.83 24.60 1.36
N TYR A 571 7.59 25.40 2.12
CA TYR A 571 7.78 26.82 1.84
C TYR A 571 8.69 27.08 0.63
N GLU A 572 9.52 26.12 0.23
CA GLU A 572 10.26 26.17 -1.03
C GLU A 572 9.32 25.87 -2.22
N ILE A 573 8.45 24.87 -2.08
CA ILE A 573 7.49 24.43 -3.11
C ILE A 573 6.38 25.47 -3.30
N VAL A 574 5.87 26.05 -2.21
CA VAL A 574 4.79 27.04 -2.19
C VAL A 574 5.20 28.26 -1.36
N PRO A 575 5.98 29.20 -1.92
CA PRO A 575 6.49 30.37 -1.19
C PRO A 575 5.42 31.25 -0.56
N GLN A 576 4.21 31.30 -1.13
CA GLN A 576 3.08 32.08 -0.61
C GLN A 576 2.68 31.66 0.83
N LEU A 577 2.90 30.39 1.19
CA LEU A 577 2.55 29.87 2.52
C LEU A 577 3.48 30.40 3.63
N GLN A 578 4.64 30.98 3.30
CA GLN A 578 5.50 31.64 4.30
C GLN A 578 4.81 32.82 4.99
N GLN A 579 3.83 33.44 4.31
CA GLN A 579 3.03 34.54 4.85
C GLN A 579 1.71 34.07 5.48
N ALA A 580 1.40 32.78 5.38
CA ALA A 580 0.22 32.18 5.95
C ALA A 580 0.47 31.78 7.41
N LYS A 581 -0.57 31.79 8.24
CA LYS A 581 -0.50 31.26 9.59
C LYS A 581 -0.79 29.75 9.54
N MET A 582 0.18 28.94 9.95
CA MET A 582 -0.04 27.51 10.18
C MET A 582 -0.96 27.33 11.40
N LEU A 583 -2.13 26.73 11.19
CA LEU A 583 -3.15 26.48 12.21
C LEU A 583 -2.94 25.14 12.91
N HIS A 584 -2.52 24.13 12.17
CA HIS A 584 -2.28 22.77 12.67
C HIS A 584 -1.29 22.04 11.75
N ARG A 585 -0.62 21.02 12.30
CA ARG A 585 0.11 20.03 11.51
C ARG A 585 0.01 18.65 12.15
N GLU A 586 -0.10 17.64 11.31
CA GLU A 586 -0.25 16.24 11.70
C GLU A 586 0.76 15.38 10.95
N LEU A 587 1.62 14.67 11.67
CA LEU A 587 2.62 13.75 11.11
C LEU A 587 2.16 12.30 11.28
N VAL A 588 2.26 11.55 10.20
CA VAL A 588 2.16 10.09 10.21
C VAL A 588 3.46 9.53 9.66
N ASN A 589 3.95 8.46 10.27
CA ASN A 589 5.17 7.77 9.89
C ASN A 589 4.96 6.27 10.12
N GLN A 590 5.38 5.41 9.20
CA GLN A 590 5.38 3.97 9.48
C GLN A 590 6.48 3.23 8.73
N LYS A 591 6.78 2.03 9.24
CA LYS A 591 7.73 1.09 8.66
C LYS A 591 7.13 -0.31 8.58
N ASN A 592 6.21 -0.49 7.63
CA ASN A 592 5.43 -1.72 7.50
C ASN A 592 5.12 -2.14 6.05
N PHE A 593 5.68 -1.44 5.06
CA PHE A 593 5.56 -1.84 3.65
C PHE A 593 6.52 -2.98 3.33
N SER A 594 6.10 -3.83 2.38
CA SER A 594 6.90 -4.96 1.92
C SER A 594 8.14 -4.44 1.20
N GLY A 595 9.31 -4.94 1.58
CA GLY A 595 10.57 -4.68 0.91
C GLY A 595 10.81 -5.67 -0.22
N TYR A 596 11.37 -5.20 -1.33
CA TYR A 596 11.66 -6.04 -2.48
C TYR A 596 13.14 -5.95 -2.92
N PRO A 597 14.06 -6.45 -2.06
CA PRO A 597 15.49 -6.39 -2.35
C PRO A 597 15.90 -7.29 -3.50
N PRO A 598 17.10 -7.05 -4.06
CA PRO A 598 17.68 -7.95 -5.03
C PRO A 598 17.69 -9.41 -4.56
N ASN A 599 17.39 -10.34 -5.47
CA ASN A 599 17.27 -11.78 -5.26
C ASN A 599 16.07 -12.23 -4.40
N SER A 600 15.11 -11.33 -4.11
CA SER A 600 13.93 -11.69 -3.31
C SER A 600 12.84 -12.43 -4.09
N TYR A 601 12.82 -12.36 -5.43
CA TYR A 601 11.68 -12.85 -6.21
C TYR A 601 11.53 -14.38 -6.23
N SER A 602 12.64 -15.12 -6.22
CA SER A 602 12.60 -16.59 -6.24
C SER A 602 12.05 -17.16 -4.94
N ASP A 603 12.43 -16.54 -3.81
CA ASP A 603 12.16 -17.04 -2.47
C ASP A 603 10.84 -16.50 -1.91
N ARG A 604 10.22 -15.53 -2.60
CA ARG A 604 8.92 -14.98 -2.21
C ARG A 604 7.84 -16.06 -2.27
N PRO A 605 7.04 -16.20 -1.19
CA PRO A 605 5.95 -17.16 -1.16
C PRO A 605 4.85 -16.83 -2.18
N GLU A 606 4.19 -17.88 -2.65
CA GLU A 606 2.97 -17.78 -3.44
C GLU A 606 1.74 -17.80 -2.52
N THR A 607 0.55 -17.58 -3.09
CA THR A 607 -0.72 -17.66 -2.34
C THR A 607 -0.96 -19.08 -1.79
N SER A 608 -0.69 -20.10 -2.61
CA SER A 608 -0.79 -21.50 -2.19
C SER A 608 0.45 -21.90 -1.38
N THR A 609 0.25 -22.57 -0.24
CA THR A 609 1.34 -23.01 0.64
C THR A 609 1.40 -24.53 0.73
N GLU A 610 2.53 -25.07 1.18
CA GLU A 610 2.68 -26.50 1.47
C GLU A 610 1.85 -26.98 2.68
N ILE A 611 1.31 -26.04 3.47
CA ILE A 611 0.38 -26.36 4.57
C ILE A 611 -1.03 -26.44 3.96
N PRO A 612 -1.67 -27.62 3.91
CA PRO A 612 -2.85 -27.84 3.06
C PRO A 612 -4.10 -27.01 3.37
N ASN A 613 -4.16 -26.31 4.49
CA ASN A 613 -5.26 -25.42 4.83
C ASN A 613 -4.81 -24.01 5.22
N LEU A 614 -3.57 -23.64 4.91
CA LEU A 614 -3.08 -22.27 5.02
C LEU A 614 -2.87 -21.67 3.63
N ILE A 615 -3.39 -20.48 3.44
CA ILE A 615 -3.27 -19.69 2.21
C ILE A 615 -2.78 -18.30 2.57
N PHE A 616 -1.92 -17.73 1.73
CA PHE A 616 -1.37 -16.39 1.91
C PHE A 616 -2.05 -15.37 1.02
N ALA A 617 -2.28 -14.18 1.60
CA ALA A 617 -2.72 -13.00 0.88
C ALA A 617 -1.92 -11.78 1.38
N GLY A 618 -1.66 -10.82 0.51
CA GLY A 618 -0.90 -9.64 0.85
C GLY A 618 0.03 -9.18 -0.28
N ASP A 619 0.46 -7.93 -0.17
CA ASP A 619 1.39 -7.29 -1.10
C ASP A 619 2.74 -8.05 -1.21
N TRP A 620 3.20 -8.65 -0.10
CA TRP A 620 4.43 -9.45 -0.04
C TRP A 620 4.34 -10.81 -0.72
N VAL A 621 3.15 -11.27 -1.13
CA VAL A 621 3.00 -12.50 -1.92
C VAL A 621 3.48 -12.25 -3.35
N LYS A 622 3.98 -13.29 -4.01
CA LYS A 622 4.38 -13.26 -5.41
C LYS A 622 3.15 -13.05 -6.30
N MET A 623 3.11 -11.91 -6.99
CA MET A 623 1.97 -11.49 -7.80
C MET A 623 2.40 -10.99 -9.19
N PRO A 624 1.56 -11.14 -10.22
CA PRO A 624 1.77 -10.51 -11.52
C PRO A 624 1.50 -9.00 -11.53
N PHE A 625 1.06 -8.45 -10.38
CA PHE A 625 0.80 -7.03 -10.18
C PHE A 625 1.99 -6.36 -9.50
N PRO A 626 2.32 -5.10 -9.83
CA PRO A 626 3.44 -4.39 -9.18
C PRO A 626 3.25 -4.20 -7.68
N CYS A 627 4.37 -4.13 -6.97
CA CYS A 627 4.44 -3.81 -5.54
C CYS A 627 3.86 -2.44 -5.18
N GLY A 628 3.44 -2.28 -3.93
CA GLY A 628 3.03 -0.98 -3.37
C GLY A 628 1.67 -0.48 -3.86
N LEU A 629 0.89 -1.33 -4.55
CA LEU A 629 -0.40 -0.96 -5.11
C LEU A 629 -1.57 -1.57 -4.33
N MET A 630 -2.64 -0.79 -4.17
CA MET A 630 -3.93 -1.31 -3.66
C MET A 630 -4.46 -2.44 -4.54
N GLU A 631 -4.25 -2.36 -5.85
CA GLU A 631 -4.62 -3.41 -6.81
C GLU A 631 -3.95 -4.74 -6.49
N ARG A 632 -2.66 -4.74 -6.11
CA ARG A 632 -1.94 -5.97 -5.74
C ARG A 632 -2.50 -6.56 -4.46
N ALA A 633 -2.78 -5.73 -3.45
CA ALA A 633 -3.38 -6.18 -2.20
C ALA A 633 -4.75 -6.85 -2.46
N VAL A 634 -5.67 -6.18 -3.16
CA VAL A 634 -6.98 -6.74 -3.51
C VAL A 634 -6.84 -8.02 -4.34
N SER A 635 -6.02 -7.98 -5.38
CA SER A 635 -5.83 -9.14 -6.27
C SER A 635 -5.24 -10.34 -5.53
N SER A 636 -4.35 -10.12 -4.57
CA SER A 636 -3.81 -11.22 -3.73
C SER A 636 -4.89 -11.84 -2.84
N GLY A 637 -5.81 -11.03 -2.30
CA GLY A 637 -6.96 -11.51 -1.54
C GLY A 637 -7.93 -12.32 -2.38
N LEU A 638 -8.25 -11.84 -3.58
CA LEU A 638 -9.10 -12.56 -4.52
C LEU A 638 -8.43 -13.83 -5.06
N LEU A 639 -7.10 -13.83 -5.23
CA LEU A 639 -6.35 -15.03 -5.60
C LEU A 639 -6.36 -16.06 -4.47
N ALA A 640 -6.26 -15.62 -3.21
CA ALA A 640 -6.41 -16.49 -2.05
C ALA A 640 -7.81 -17.11 -1.96
N ALA A 641 -8.86 -16.33 -2.24
CA ALA A 641 -10.21 -16.87 -2.37
C ALA A 641 -10.29 -17.89 -3.52
N ASN A 642 -9.73 -17.58 -4.69
CA ASN A 642 -9.68 -18.48 -5.84
C ASN A 642 -8.98 -19.81 -5.55
N GLU A 643 -7.94 -19.83 -4.72
CA GLU A 643 -7.27 -21.06 -4.30
C GLU A 643 -8.24 -21.98 -3.52
N ILE A 644 -9.03 -21.41 -2.59
CA ILE A 644 -10.05 -22.17 -1.86
C ILE A 644 -11.16 -22.62 -2.81
N LEU A 645 -11.67 -21.72 -3.65
CA LEU A 645 -12.71 -22.03 -4.65
C LEU A 645 -12.26 -23.19 -5.55
N HIS A 646 -11.00 -23.18 -6.00
CA HIS A 646 -10.44 -24.24 -6.81
C HIS A 646 -10.41 -25.58 -6.07
N ARG A 647 -9.96 -25.59 -4.81
CA ARG A 647 -9.91 -26.81 -3.96
C ARG A 647 -11.29 -27.41 -3.71
N GLU A 648 -12.32 -26.58 -3.65
CA GLU A 648 -13.73 -26.98 -3.45
C GLU A 648 -14.47 -27.22 -4.78
N GLY A 649 -13.78 -27.18 -5.93
CA GLY A 649 -14.37 -27.44 -7.24
C GLY A 649 -15.37 -26.37 -7.70
N LEU A 650 -15.21 -25.15 -7.21
CA LEU A 650 -16.06 -23.99 -7.54
C LEU A 650 -15.43 -23.13 -8.64
N GLN A 651 -16.29 -22.38 -9.34
CA GLN A 651 -15.88 -21.39 -10.33
C GLN A 651 -14.99 -20.32 -9.67
N ARG A 652 -13.78 -20.11 -10.17
CA ARG A 652 -12.90 -19.02 -9.75
C ARG A 652 -13.41 -17.67 -10.27
N ARG A 653 -13.13 -16.61 -9.52
CA ARG A 653 -13.28 -15.24 -9.99
C ARG A 653 -12.24 -14.96 -11.08
N SER A 654 -12.65 -14.34 -12.18
CA SER A 654 -11.70 -13.84 -13.18
C SER A 654 -10.88 -12.70 -12.61
N LEU A 655 -9.54 -12.84 -12.64
CA LEU A 655 -8.62 -11.76 -12.28
C LEU A 655 -8.03 -11.14 -13.53
N PHE A 656 -8.12 -9.82 -13.64
CA PHE A 656 -7.66 -9.06 -14.80
C PHE A 656 -6.33 -8.37 -14.52
N SER A 657 -5.43 -8.33 -15.49
CA SER A 657 -4.20 -7.55 -15.44
C SER A 657 -3.95 -6.87 -16.78
N VAL A 658 -3.05 -5.90 -16.82
CA VAL A 658 -2.44 -5.46 -18.07
C VAL A 658 -1.74 -6.65 -18.75
N ASN A 659 -1.39 -6.51 -20.04
CA ASN A 659 -0.66 -7.57 -20.73
C ASN A 659 0.65 -7.89 -19.96
N PRO A 660 0.89 -9.14 -19.50
CA PRO A 660 2.06 -9.47 -18.69
C PRO A 660 3.38 -9.54 -19.50
N GLU A 661 3.30 -9.39 -20.83
CA GLU A 661 4.45 -9.37 -21.72
C GLU A 661 4.49 -8.08 -22.55
N GLY A 662 5.70 -7.55 -22.75
CA GLY A 662 5.99 -6.52 -23.75
C GLY A 662 5.83 -7.05 -25.16
N MET A 663 5.41 -6.19 -26.09
CA MET A 663 5.17 -6.58 -27.48
C MET A 663 6.45 -6.96 -28.23
N LEU A 664 7.60 -6.39 -27.86
CA LEU A 664 8.88 -6.73 -28.47
C LEU A 664 9.47 -7.95 -27.77
N LYS A 665 9.26 -9.15 -28.34
CA LYS A 665 9.84 -10.41 -27.85
C LYS A 665 11.33 -10.54 -28.22
N ILE A 666 12.12 -9.52 -27.92
CA ILE A 666 13.53 -9.38 -28.33
C ILE A 666 14.52 -9.65 -27.20
#